data_AF-A0A3D9JLX3-F1
#
_entry.id   AF-A0A3D9JLX3-F1
#
_cell.length_a   1.000
_cell.length_b   1.000
_cell.length_c   1.000
_cell.angle_alpha   90.00
_cell.angle_beta   90.00
_cell.angle_gamma   90.00
#
_symmetry.space_group_name_H-M   'P 1'
#
loop_
_entity.id
_entity.type
_entity.pdbx_description
1 polymer ?
#
loop_
_entity_poly.entity_id
_entity_poly.type
_entity_poly.pdbx_seq_one_letter_code
_entity_poly.pdbx_strand_id
1 'polypeptide(L)'
;MTVGLVLSGGGARGNFQVGAARYLYERNVRPTVITGTSVGAINAVKLAEGEGDGHDETRGLRGLIRIWRDLQTTSDMWVEENWYINVKNNKIIKHLESKDVRKEKFQVAGASVAIFGTLGLMYHINEAYDSAEDLINQIKEVLNGQSQSLYNLGPIYSKLNDQSKLDPVKVWHSGIKLRMSIVALESGTLRYVTEKGNVLQRDCVTYVQTLPPYAPECLPIAVKIKELEQQRANLYSELEMAAPRDKAGIIEKIREKNGEISYQNQLMTSCKISYPPQSVPLSIALSGGTLASASIPLAFSPIKIGNEHYVDGGVRELVPIQAAIQAGATEIYALLASDNSLEPARSLLNGKLVETYAKGSANLIDVANRATSDIMANEVGLSEIEPYISNVNPNVNVMIIQPDHDIHDIMTIDPGLIDIRMAYGYMKADDTYQARQADPANYRQLANQYSQERNTDLIYRMRYEIWKLEYEATGYRFEFDDKGRPKYPPQWIGHNLDAIRQVRDLKNRLSDLVHDRRRKGGYVPAEAQDWSNTWERHPWTPDRGLWLPNAPAAQGSVVRPGETLGIDQAIHSPNGLYSLVFQGDGNLVLYKITKTTGRVAQECRPIQAEVNQLQNQLASLQAQLATASPREKAVIMEQIQELKAVIDLRQGDLTACNATYPPEVLITRNAAWATGTTATAGACYLDHDGNLYIFDEGKQIVWFTNKGRNPNSHLAVQDDGNIVIYRPDGSVVWSMKG
;
A
#
# COMPACT_ATOMS: atom_id res chain seq x y z
N MET A 1 17.36 23.66 -22.38
CA MET A 1 16.35 23.76 -21.30
C MET A 1 16.76 22.79 -20.22
N THR A 2 16.92 23.25 -18.98
CA THR A 2 17.36 22.41 -17.86
C THR A 2 16.15 22.15 -16.97
N VAL A 3 15.76 20.88 -16.82
CA VAL A 3 14.60 20.49 -16.02
C VAL A 3 15.04 20.27 -14.57
N GLY A 4 14.35 20.96 -13.64
CA GLY A 4 14.49 20.81 -12.20
C GLY A 4 13.29 20.11 -11.57
N LEU A 5 13.53 19.19 -10.64
CA LEU A 5 12.51 18.60 -9.77
C LEU A 5 12.78 19.01 -8.33
N VAL A 6 11.85 19.71 -7.71
CA VAL A 6 11.95 20.20 -6.33
C VAL A 6 11.01 19.41 -5.45
N LEU A 7 11.52 18.80 -4.39
CA LEU A 7 10.78 17.93 -3.48
C LEU A 7 10.75 18.55 -2.08
N SER A 8 9.57 18.97 -1.62
CA SER A 8 9.43 19.60 -0.31
C SER A 8 9.62 18.63 0.87
N GLY A 9 9.80 19.19 2.07
CA GLY A 9 9.58 18.44 3.31
C GLY A 9 8.10 18.14 3.57
N GLY A 10 7.83 17.20 4.48
CA GLY A 10 6.46 16.77 4.83
C GLY A 10 6.32 15.40 5.53
N GLY A 11 7.42 14.82 6.02
CA GLY A 11 7.42 13.50 6.69
C GLY A 11 6.86 12.38 5.81
N ALA A 12 6.07 11.46 6.38
CA ALA A 12 5.47 10.33 5.69
C ALA A 12 4.64 10.71 4.44
N ARG A 13 4.23 11.98 4.29
CA ARG A 13 3.44 12.47 3.15
C ARG A 13 4.22 12.57 1.84
N GLY A 14 5.53 12.29 1.86
CA GLY A 14 6.38 12.24 0.67
C GLY A 14 5.93 11.22 -0.38
N ASN A 15 5.09 10.24 -0.03
CA ASN A 15 4.43 9.32 -0.97
C ASN A 15 3.59 10.04 -2.05
N PHE A 16 3.01 11.22 -1.76
CA PHE A 16 2.34 12.06 -2.77
C PHE A 16 3.31 12.47 -3.90
N GLN A 17 4.53 12.87 -3.52
CA GLN A 17 5.57 13.29 -4.46
C GLN A 17 5.98 12.13 -5.37
N VAL A 18 6.03 10.90 -4.87
CA VAL A 18 6.36 9.71 -5.67
C VAL A 18 5.32 9.48 -6.76
N GLY A 19 4.04 9.62 -6.41
CA GLY A 19 2.92 9.55 -7.35
C GLY A 19 3.00 10.62 -8.44
N ALA A 20 3.24 11.87 -8.03
CA ALA A 20 3.36 12.99 -8.96
C ALA A 20 4.60 12.87 -9.87
N ALA A 21 5.76 12.48 -9.30
CA ALA A 21 6.97 12.20 -10.07
C ALA A 21 6.75 11.09 -11.09
N ARG A 22 6.01 10.04 -10.72
CA ARG A 22 5.64 8.96 -11.66
C ARG A 22 4.90 9.49 -12.88
N TYR A 23 3.87 10.31 -12.69
CA TYR A 23 3.16 10.91 -13.81
C TYR A 23 4.10 11.71 -14.73
N LEU A 24 4.93 12.58 -14.14
CA LEU A 24 5.86 13.41 -14.90
C LEU A 24 6.86 12.55 -15.70
N TYR A 25 7.38 11.48 -15.10
CA TYR A 25 8.32 10.58 -15.77
C TYR A 25 7.64 9.81 -16.91
N GLU A 26 6.39 9.41 -16.76
CA GLU A 26 5.60 8.81 -17.85
C GLU A 26 5.35 9.80 -19.00
N ARG A 27 5.43 11.11 -18.75
CA ARG A 27 5.40 12.20 -19.76
C ARG A 27 6.77 12.63 -20.27
N ASN A 28 7.79 11.79 -20.06
CA ASN A 28 9.17 12.06 -20.48
C ASN A 28 9.79 13.33 -19.86
N VAL A 29 9.26 13.81 -18.73
CA VAL A 29 9.95 14.82 -17.92
C VAL A 29 11.11 14.12 -17.23
N ARG A 30 12.34 14.50 -17.59
CA ARG A 30 13.59 13.90 -17.08
C ARG A 30 14.44 14.98 -16.42
N PRO A 31 14.39 15.10 -15.07
CA PRO A 31 15.14 16.11 -14.35
C PRO A 31 16.65 15.89 -14.46
N THR A 32 17.38 16.98 -14.69
CA THR A 32 18.86 17.04 -14.61
C THR A 32 19.33 17.76 -13.34
N VAL A 33 18.39 18.37 -12.62
CA VAL A 33 18.57 18.97 -11.30
C VAL A 33 17.48 18.41 -10.39
N ILE A 34 17.85 17.89 -9.23
CA ILE A 34 16.89 17.45 -8.21
C ILE A 34 17.26 18.11 -6.89
N THR A 35 16.30 18.75 -6.23
CA THR A 35 16.48 19.34 -4.91
C THR A 35 15.47 18.76 -3.93
N GLY A 36 15.85 18.63 -2.66
CA GLY A 36 15.03 17.96 -1.66
C GLY A 36 15.28 18.44 -0.24
N THR A 37 14.21 18.53 0.54
CA THR A 37 14.24 18.81 1.98
C THR A 37 13.56 17.66 2.73
N SER A 38 14.13 17.15 3.83
CA SER A 38 13.48 16.14 4.68
C SER A 38 13.11 14.87 3.91
N VAL A 39 11.85 14.42 3.96
CA VAL A 39 11.37 13.32 3.10
C VAL A 39 11.64 13.58 1.61
N GLY A 40 11.60 14.84 1.17
CA GLY A 40 11.96 15.24 -0.18
C GLY A 40 13.42 14.94 -0.49
N ALA A 41 14.34 15.04 0.47
CA ALA A 41 15.73 14.62 0.31
C ALA A 41 15.88 13.09 0.22
N ILE A 42 15.07 12.33 0.98
CA ILE A 42 15.01 10.86 0.88
C ILE A 42 14.54 10.45 -0.53
N ASN A 43 13.48 11.08 -1.04
CA ASN A 43 13.00 10.85 -2.40
C ASN A 43 14.04 11.31 -3.45
N ALA A 44 14.65 12.47 -3.24
CA ALA A 44 15.61 13.08 -4.17
C ALA A 44 16.85 12.22 -4.37
N VAL A 45 17.46 11.72 -3.29
CA VAL A 45 18.70 10.93 -3.40
C VAL A 45 18.46 9.63 -4.16
N LYS A 46 17.28 9.02 -4.00
CA LYS A 46 16.92 7.81 -4.76
C LYS A 46 16.67 8.12 -6.24
N LEU A 47 15.92 9.18 -6.54
CA LEU A 47 15.69 9.61 -7.94
C LEU A 47 16.99 10.05 -8.63
N ALA A 48 17.96 10.58 -7.87
CA ALA A 48 19.26 11.01 -8.37
C ALA A 48 20.16 9.85 -8.83
N GLU A 49 19.79 8.59 -8.55
CA GLU A 49 20.40 7.46 -9.27
C GLU A 49 20.14 7.56 -10.78
N GLY A 50 19.04 8.21 -11.21
CA GLY A 50 18.61 8.28 -12.61
C GLY A 50 18.04 6.95 -13.13
N GLU A 51 17.39 6.96 -14.28
CA GLU A 51 16.73 5.76 -14.84
C GLU A 51 17.72 4.77 -15.51
N GLY A 52 18.99 5.16 -15.66
CA GLY A 52 20.01 4.33 -16.32
C GLY A 52 19.64 4.00 -17.78
N ASP A 53 19.73 2.73 -18.14
CA ASP A 53 19.29 2.18 -19.43
C ASP A 53 17.80 1.77 -19.44
N GLY A 54 17.10 1.94 -18.32
CA GLY A 54 15.69 1.57 -18.15
C GLY A 54 15.43 0.10 -17.80
N HIS A 55 16.47 -0.75 -17.74
CA HIS A 55 16.32 -2.18 -17.43
C HIS A 55 16.43 -2.50 -15.93
N ASP A 56 17.11 -1.64 -15.15
CA ASP A 56 17.27 -1.84 -13.71
C ASP A 56 16.03 -1.36 -12.92
N GLU A 57 15.18 -2.30 -12.53
CA GLU A 57 13.95 -2.01 -11.77
C GLU A 57 14.21 -1.52 -10.34
N THR A 58 15.44 -1.65 -9.83
CA THR A 58 15.80 -1.20 -8.48
C THR A 58 16.23 0.26 -8.45
N ARG A 59 16.43 0.89 -9.62
CA ARG A 59 17.01 2.23 -9.76
C ARG A 59 15.93 3.31 -9.87
N GLY A 60 16.27 4.54 -9.49
CA GLY A 60 15.50 5.73 -9.84
C GLY A 60 14.05 5.66 -9.35
N LEU A 61 13.10 6.03 -10.21
CA LEU A 61 11.68 6.08 -9.85
C LEU A 61 11.10 4.70 -9.51
N ARG A 62 11.42 3.65 -10.29
CA ARG A 62 10.89 2.29 -10.05
C ARG A 62 11.38 1.76 -8.69
N GLY A 63 12.65 1.97 -8.40
CA GLY A 63 13.24 1.67 -7.09
C GLY A 63 12.58 2.45 -5.96
N LEU A 64 12.31 3.74 -6.15
CA LEU A 64 11.65 4.58 -5.14
C LEU A 64 10.22 4.10 -4.85
N ILE A 65 9.43 3.81 -5.88
CA ILE A 65 8.07 3.24 -5.74
C ILE A 65 8.12 1.96 -4.92
N ARG A 66 9.08 1.08 -5.20
CA ARG A 66 9.25 -0.18 -4.45
C ARG A 66 9.59 0.08 -2.98
N ILE A 67 10.52 0.98 -2.69
CA ILE A 67 10.90 1.32 -1.31
C ILE A 67 9.68 1.80 -0.51
N TRP A 68 8.88 2.70 -1.08
CA TRP A 68 7.65 3.17 -0.41
C TRP A 68 6.62 2.06 -0.25
N ARG A 69 6.46 1.18 -1.24
CA ARG A 69 5.54 0.04 -1.15
C ARG A 69 6.00 -1.04 -0.19
N ASP A 70 7.30 -1.17 0.08
CA ASP A 70 7.83 -2.14 1.03
C ASP A 70 7.50 -1.75 2.50
N LEU A 71 7.15 -0.48 2.78
CA LEU A 71 6.80 -0.02 4.13
C LEU A 71 5.45 -0.58 4.59
N GLN A 72 5.41 -1.12 5.81
CA GLN A 72 4.23 -1.71 6.45
C GLN A 72 3.78 -0.93 7.67
N THR A 73 4.73 -0.44 8.48
CA THR A 73 4.43 0.27 9.74
C THR A 73 5.43 1.39 9.99
N THR A 74 5.17 2.22 11.00
CA THR A 74 6.06 3.33 11.37
C THR A 74 7.47 2.87 11.70
N SER A 75 7.63 1.65 12.25
CA SER A 75 8.95 1.06 12.56
C SER A 75 9.82 0.81 11.34
N ASP A 76 9.26 0.80 10.13
CA ASP A 76 10.04 0.71 8.90
C ASP A 76 10.78 2.00 8.55
N MET A 77 10.34 3.13 9.12
CA MET A 77 10.95 4.45 8.95
C MET A 77 11.66 4.95 10.22
N TRP A 78 11.06 4.81 11.40
CA TRP A 78 11.68 5.21 12.66
C TRP A 78 11.17 4.40 13.84
N VAL A 79 11.96 4.33 14.91
CA VAL A 79 11.59 3.68 16.16
C VAL A 79 11.60 4.67 17.32
N GLU A 80 10.79 4.43 18.35
CA GLU A 80 10.86 5.17 19.61
C GLU A 80 12.16 4.84 20.35
N GLU A 81 12.79 5.83 20.96
CA GLU A 81 13.96 5.61 21.81
C GLU A 81 13.58 4.91 23.12
N ASN A 82 14.45 4.03 23.61
CA ASN A 82 14.16 3.19 24.78
C ASN A 82 13.83 4.01 26.04
N TRP A 83 14.54 5.12 26.25
CA TRP A 83 14.30 6.00 27.40
C TRP A 83 12.88 6.57 27.38
N TYR A 84 12.39 6.92 26.20
CA TYR A 84 11.09 7.52 25.98
C TYR A 84 9.95 6.50 26.12
N ILE A 85 10.16 5.27 25.61
CA ILE A 85 9.29 4.11 25.88
C ILE A 85 9.17 3.87 27.40
N ASN A 86 10.28 3.93 28.13
CA ASN A 86 10.31 3.70 29.57
C ASN A 86 9.51 4.76 30.34
N VAL A 87 9.59 6.02 29.92
CA VAL A 87 8.81 7.13 30.51
C VAL A 87 7.31 6.91 30.29
N LYS A 88 6.87 6.62 29.04
CA LYS A 88 5.45 6.34 28.73
C LYS A 88 4.87 5.17 29.53
N ASN A 89 5.71 4.17 29.80
CA ASN A 89 5.30 2.97 30.51
C ASN A 89 5.38 3.09 32.03
N ASN A 90 5.85 4.23 32.55
CA ASN A 90 5.92 4.47 33.99
C ASN A 90 4.51 4.53 34.61
N LYS A 91 4.30 3.70 35.65
CA LYS A 91 3.03 3.57 36.36
C LYS A 91 2.53 4.89 36.96
N ILE A 92 3.44 5.80 37.35
CA ILE A 92 3.08 7.12 37.90
C ILE A 92 2.44 7.98 36.80
N ILE A 93 2.99 7.95 35.58
CA ILE A 93 2.46 8.72 34.45
C ILE A 93 1.09 8.19 34.02
N LYS A 94 0.94 6.85 33.91
CA LYS A 94 -0.36 6.23 33.64
C LYS A 94 -1.40 6.51 34.73
N HIS A 95 -0.98 6.66 36.00
CA HIS A 95 -1.85 7.04 37.12
C HIS A 95 -2.25 8.52 37.12
N LEU A 96 -1.39 9.40 36.59
CA LEU A 96 -1.70 10.82 36.40
C LEU A 96 -2.65 11.04 35.22
N GLU A 97 -2.52 10.25 34.15
CA GLU A 97 -3.42 10.29 32.99
C GLU A 97 -4.82 9.69 33.28
N SER A 98 -4.92 8.77 34.25
CA SER A 98 -6.18 8.08 34.59
C SER A 98 -7.00 8.74 35.70
N LYS A 99 -6.48 9.78 36.37
CA LYS A 99 -7.25 10.54 37.37
C LYS A 99 -7.83 11.81 36.76
N ASP A 100 -9.15 11.95 36.89
CA ASP A 100 -10.03 13.07 36.55
C ASP A 100 -9.69 14.42 37.26
N VAL A 101 -8.41 14.75 37.40
CA VAL A 101 -7.92 15.97 38.03
C VAL A 101 -7.88 17.09 36.98
N ARG A 102 -9.04 17.73 36.84
CA ARG A 102 -9.30 19.15 36.48
C ARG A 102 -9.41 19.55 34.99
N LYS A 103 -10.67 19.55 34.55
CA LYS A 103 -11.21 20.19 33.33
C LYS A 103 -11.22 21.74 33.28
N GLU A 104 -10.61 22.47 34.23
CA GLU A 104 -10.74 23.95 34.25
C GLU A 104 -9.44 24.77 34.35
N LYS A 105 -8.28 24.15 34.61
CA LYS A 105 -6.96 24.84 34.44
C LYS A 105 -6.05 24.16 33.41
N PHE A 106 -6.48 23.02 32.88
CA PHE A 106 -5.84 22.25 31.81
C PHE A 106 -6.51 22.47 30.44
N GLN A 107 -7.32 23.52 30.25
CA GLN A 107 -8.03 23.78 28.98
C GLN A 107 -7.15 24.35 27.86
N VAL A 108 -5.90 24.73 28.15
CA VAL A 108 -4.90 25.05 27.11
C VAL A 108 -4.14 23.79 26.65
N ALA A 109 -4.28 22.67 27.37
CA ALA A 109 -3.54 21.43 27.16
C ALA A 109 -4.29 20.35 26.35
N GLY A 110 -5.58 20.56 26.02
CA GLY A 110 -6.34 19.62 25.19
C GLY A 110 -5.91 19.60 23.71
N ALA A 111 -5.37 20.72 23.21
CA ALA A 111 -4.85 20.82 21.84
C ALA A 111 -3.43 20.23 21.68
N SER A 112 -2.74 19.95 22.78
CA SER A 112 -1.31 19.59 22.81
C SER A 112 -1.08 18.08 22.83
N VAL A 113 -2.09 17.29 23.18
CA VAL A 113 -2.01 15.81 23.23
C VAL A 113 -2.44 15.19 21.90
N ALA A 114 -3.29 15.88 21.12
CA ALA A 114 -3.94 15.31 19.94
C ALA A 114 -3.07 15.28 18.67
N ILE A 115 -1.99 16.07 18.60
CA ILE A 115 -1.11 16.14 17.42
C ILE A 115 0.29 15.57 17.70
N PHE A 116 0.73 15.60 18.96
CA PHE A 116 1.97 14.99 19.41
C PHE A 116 1.79 14.33 20.77
N GLY A 117 1.20 13.12 20.78
CA GLY A 117 1.26 12.25 21.94
C GLY A 117 2.67 12.31 22.54
N THR A 118 2.75 12.60 23.84
CA THR A 118 3.94 12.81 24.71
C THR A 118 4.85 14.05 24.57
N LEU A 119 4.89 14.82 23.48
CA LEU A 119 5.71 16.07 23.49
C LEU A 119 5.12 17.11 24.45
N GLY A 120 3.79 17.15 24.57
CA GLY A 120 3.10 17.92 25.60
C GLY A 120 3.40 17.46 27.04
N LEU A 121 3.79 16.19 27.24
CA LEU A 121 4.20 15.65 28.54
C LEU A 121 5.50 16.33 29.01
N MET A 122 6.43 16.58 28.07
CA MET A 122 7.76 17.11 28.37
C MET A 122 7.74 18.58 28.79
N TYR A 123 6.78 19.38 28.29
CA TYR A 123 6.59 20.78 28.69
C TYR A 123 5.89 20.90 30.06
N HIS A 124 4.86 20.09 30.32
CA HIS A 124 4.09 20.18 31.57
C HIS A 124 4.79 19.61 32.81
N ILE A 125 5.84 18.81 32.64
CA ILE A 125 6.67 18.35 33.77
C ILE A 125 7.44 19.51 34.42
N ASN A 126 7.78 20.56 33.67
CA ASN A 126 8.52 21.70 34.20
C ASN A 126 7.61 22.71 34.96
N GLU A 127 6.29 22.66 34.77
CA GLU A 127 5.30 23.54 35.43
C GLU A 127 4.43 22.81 36.48
N ALA A 128 4.59 21.50 36.69
CA ALA A 128 3.78 20.71 37.62
C ALA A 128 4.50 20.41 38.95
N TYR A 129 4.47 21.38 39.87
CA TYR A 129 4.44 21.30 41.35
C TYR A 129 5.41 20.40 42.18
N ASP A 130 5.89 20.99 43.29
CA ASP A 130 6.83 20.59 44.36
C ASP A 130 6.54 19.28 45.15
N SER A 131 6.17 18.15 44.54
CA SER A 131 6.01 16.90 45.34
C SER A 131 6.48 15.60 44.68
N ALA A 132 7.43 15.66 43.75
CA ALA A 132 7.97 14.46 43.11
C ALA A 132 9.49 14.54 42.90
N GLU A 133 10.26 14.60 43.99
CA GLU A 133 11.73 14.60 43.93
C GLU A 133 12.30 13.39 43.16
N ASP A 134 11.70 12.19 43.30
CA ASP A 134 12.18 11.00 42.58
C ASP A 134 11.94 11.04 41.07
N LEU A 135 10.79 11.58 40.63
CA LEU A 135 10.49 11.73 39.20
C LEU A 135 11.36 12.84 38.58
N ILE A 136 11.56 13.93 39.32
CA ILE A 136 12.44 15.03 38.92
C ILE A 136 13.90 14.55 38.85
N ASN A 137 14.36 13.69 39.76
CA ASN A 137 15.73 13.15 39.73
C ASN A 137 15.93 12.15 38.58
N GLN A 138 14.97 11.25 38.30
CA GLN A 138 15.01 10.39 37.12
C GLN A 138 14.98 11.19 35.81
N ILE A 139 14.18 12.26 35.76
CA ILE A 139 14.09 13.15 34.59
C ILE A 139 15.33 14.05 34.48
N LYS A 140 15.95 14.49 35.58
CA LYS A 140 17.21 15.25 35.58
C LYS A 140 18.40 14.39 35.17
N GLU A 141 18.46 13.12 35.60
CA GLU A 141 19.47 12.16 35.11
C GLU A 141 19.33 11.90 33.61
N VAL A 142 18.09 11.89 33.10
CA VAL A 142 17.76 11.74 31.67
C VAL A 142 18.06 13.03 30.88
N LEU A 143 17.78 14.22 31.44
CA LEU A 143 18.02 15.53 30.80
C LEU A 143 19.50 15.97 30.83
N ASN A 144 20.32 15.40 31.71
CA ASN A 144 21.76 15.68 31.77
C ASN A 144 22.58 14.85 30.75
N GLY A 145 21.95 13.91 30.02
CA GLY A 145 22.58 13.16 28.94
C GLY A 145 22.72 13.98 27.66
N GLN A 146 23.88 13.89 27.00
CA GLN A 146 24.12 14.52 25.71
C GLN A 146 23.04 14.10 24.67
N SER A 147 22.16 15.05 24.34
CA SER A 147 21.14 15.02 23.28
C SER A 147 20.29 13.75 23.18
N GLN A 148 19.15 13.69 23.87
CA GLN A 148 18.20 12.58 23.74
C GLN A 148 17.04 12.98 22.82
N SER A 149 17.01 12.46 21.58
CA SER A 149 15.85 12.55 20.69
C SER A 149 14.75 11.58 21.11
N LEU A 150 13.50 11.84 20.70
CA LEU A 150 12.35 10.97 21.00
C LEU A 150 12.32 9.71 20.12
N TYR A 151 12.74 9.87 18.86
CA TYR A 151 12.71 8.85 17.84
C TYR A 151 14.08 8.70 17.17
N ASN A 152 14.27 7.56 16.52
CA ASN A 152 15.50 7.18 15.85
C ASN A 152 15.22 6.77 14.39
N LEU A 153 15.96 7.38 13.46
CA LEU A 153 15.90 7.08 12.02
C LEU A 153 16.75 5.88 11.59
N GLY A 154 17.19 5.04 12.53
CA GLY A 154 17.97 3.82 12.27
C GLY A 154 17.41 2.94 11.13
N PRO A 155 16.09 2.69 11.05
CA PRO A 155 15.51 1.94 9.93
C PRO A 155 15.76 2.58 8.55
N ILE A 156 15.62 3.90 8.44
CA ILE A 156 15.94 4.65 7.21
C ILE A 156 17.45 4.65 6.95
N TYR A 157 18.27 4.87 7.97
CA TYR A 157 19.72 4.81 7.84
C TYR A 157 20.20 3.45 7.32
N SER A 158 19.57 2.36 7.79
CA SER A 158 19.89 1.00 7.36
C SER A 158 19.52 0.80 5.89
N LYS A 159 18.35 1.27 5.46
CA LYS A 159 17.93 1.25 4.05
C LYS A 159 18.84 2.10 3.16
N LEU A 160 19.28 3.28 3.61
CA LEU A 160 20.17 4.15 2.84
C LEU A 160 21.60 3.61 2.69
N ASN A 161 22.02 2.69 3.56
CA ASN A 161 23.33 2.02 3.46
C ASN A 161 23.23 0.61 2.85
N ASP A 162 22.04 0.14 2.52
CA ASP A 162 21.82 -1.09 1.75
C ASP A 162 21.98 -0.79 0.26
N GLN A 163 23.01 -1.34 -0.37
CA GLN A 163 23.32 -1.11 -1.79
C GLN A 163 22.21 -1.58 -2.74
N SER A 164 21.33 -2.50 -2.31
CA SER A 164 20.14 -2.90 -3.08
C SER A 164 19.02 -1.85 -3.06
N LYS A 165 19.08 -0.91 -2.11
CA LYS A 165 18.08 0.15 -1.90
C LYS A 165 18.61 1.52 -2.34
N LEU A 166 19.88 1.83 -2.11
CA LEU A 166 20.55 3.03 -2.63
C LEU A 166 21.98 2.70 -3.04
N ASP A 167 22.34 3.00 -4.29
CA ASP A 167 23.70 2.87 -4.78
C ASP A 167 24.32 4.27 -5.01
N PRO A 168 25.21 4.74 -4.12
CA PRO A 168 25.87 6.03 -4.26
C PRO A 168 26.67 6.19 -5.56
N VAL A 169 27.21 5.09 -6.09
CA VAL A 169 27.98 5.12 -7.36
C VAL A 169 27.06 5.47 -8.52
N LYS A 170 25.83 4.92 -8.53
CA LYS A 170 24.81 5.28 -9.54
C LYS A 170 24.41 6.75 -9.43
N VAL A 171 24.34 7.29 -8.22
CA VAL A 171 24.08 8.73 -7.99
C VAL A 171 25.23 9.58 -8.52
N TRP A 172 26.49 9.22 -8.26
CA TRP A 172 27.67 9.97 -8.73
C TRP A 172 27.79 10.07 -10.24
N HIS A 173 27.35 9.03 -10.94
CA HIS A 173 27.48 8.90 -12.39
C HIS A 173 26.18 9.18 -13.16
N SER A 174 25.09 9.57 -12.49
CA SER A 174 23.81 9.84 -13.15
C SER A 174 23.83 11.11 -14.02
N GLY A 175 24.76 12.03 -13.74
CA GLY A 175 24.79 13.37 -14.34
C GLY A 175 23.73 14.32 -13.77
N ILE A 176 22.95 13.89 -12.78
CA ILE A 176 21.94 14.70 -12.10
C ILE A 176 22.61 15.52 -11.00
N LYS A 177 22.40 16.84 -10.99
CA LYS A 177 22.82 17.69 -9.87
C LYS A 177 21.84 17.53 -8.71
N LEU A 178 22.29 16.98 -7.59
CA LEU A 178 21.48 16.81 -6.39
C LEU A 178 21.75 17.94 -5.39
N ARG A 179 20.72 18.53 -4.77
CA ARG A 179 20.87 19.46 -3.63
C ARG A 179 19.93 19.06 -2.50
N MET A 180 20.48 18.49 -1.43
CA MET A 180 19.72 18.21 -0.21
C MET A 180 19.95 19.33 0.80
N SER A 181 18.90 19.98 1.26
CA SER A 181 18.98 21.08 2.23
C SER A 181 19.28 20.56 3.63
N ILE A 182 20.24 21.20 4.31
CA ILE A 182 20.60 20.92 5.70
C ILE A 182 20.86 22.24 6.42
N VAL A 183 20.51 22.34 7.70
CA VAL A 183 20.77 23.55 8.50
C VAL A 183 21.76 23.23 9.59
N ALA A 184 22.85 23.99 9.64
CA ALA A 184 23.81 23.91 10.74
C ALA A 184 23.18 24.51 12.00
N LEU A 185 23.14 23.73 13.08
CA LEU A 185 22.47 24.02 14.34
C LEU A 185 23.11 25.20 15.07
N GLU A 186 24.45 25.21 15.15
CA GLU A 186 25.23 26.20 15.87
C GLU A 186 25.18 27.57 15.19
N SER A 187 25.33 27.61 13.86
CA SER A 187 25.32 28.87 13.10
C SER A 187 23.95 29.27 12.56
N GLY A 188 22.97 28.36 12.52
CA GLY A 188 21.67 28.57 11.89
C GLY A 188 21.73 28.67 10.36
N THR A 189 22.84 28.27 9.75
CA THR A 189 23.14 28.46 8.32
C THR A 189 22.57 27.34 7.47
N LEU A 190 21.81 27.70 6.42
CA LEU A 190 21.36 26.77 5.38
C LEU A 190 22.52 26.40 4.44
N ARG A 191 22.69 25.10 4.20
CA ARG A 191 23.72 24.50 3.35
C ARG A 191 23.09 23.38 2.51
N TYR A 192 23.82 22.95 1.47
CA TYR A 192 23.34 21.90 0.57
C TYR A 192 24.34 20.77 0.40
N VAL A 193 23.88 19.52 0.49
CA VAL A 193 24.67 18.34 0.14
C VAL A 193 24.51 18.02 -1.33
N THR A 194 25.63 17.81 -2.02
CA THR A 194 25.68 17.46 -3.46
C THR A 194 25.56 15.96 -3.70
N GLU A 195 25.39 15.58 -4.97
CA GLU A 195 25.42 14.18 -5.42
C GLU A 195 26.71 13.46 -5.02
N LYS A 196 27.83 14.17 -4.88
CA LYS A 196 29.12 13.64 -4.43
C LYS A 196 29.33 13.69 -2.92
N GLY A 197 28.32 14.13 -2.16
CA GLY A 197 28.41 14.27 -0.71
C GLY A 197 29.12 15.54 -0.23
N ASN A 198 29.62 16.41 -1.12
CA ASN A 198 30.19 17.69 -0.71
C ASN A 198 29.13 18.64 -0.17
N VAL A 199 29.49 19.45 0.82
CA VAL A 199 28.63 20.46 1.43
C VAL A 199 28.91 21.83 0.82
N LEU A 200 27.88 22.47 0.30
CA LEU A 200 27.91 23.79 -0.31
C LEU A 200 27.28 24.83 0.62
N GLN A 201 27.74 26.07 0.48
CA GLN A 201 27.10 27.24 1.05
C GLN A 201 25.73 27.48 0.40
N ARG A 202 24.97 28.42 0.95
CA ARG A 202 23.62 28.80 0.46
C ARG A 202 23.58 29.24 -1.02
N ASP A 203 24.72 29.64 -1.59
CA ASP A 203 24.83 30.02 -3.00
C ASP A 203 24.83 28.83 -3.98
N CYS A 204 24.83 27.59 -3.47
CA CYS A 204 24.90 26.34 -4.25
C CYS A 204 26.14 26.20 -5.16
N VAL A 205 27.19 26.99 -4.91
CA VAL A 205 28.43 26.97 -5.72
C VAL A 205 29.67 26.88 -4.83
N THR A 206 29.71 27.63 -3.72
CA THR A 206 30.88 27.70 -2.85
C THR A 206 30.93 26.50 -1.92
N TYR A 207 32.05 25.77 -1.90
CA TYR A 207 32.26 24.67 -0.97
C TYR A 207 32.48 25.18 0.46
N VAL A 208 31.79 24.56 1.42
CA VAL A 208 32.12 24.71 2.83
C VAL A 208 33.49 24.07 3.04
N GLN A 209 34.41 24.81 3.63
CA GLN A 209 35.76 24.33 3.91
C GLN A 209 35.82 23.73 5.33
N THR A 210 36.59 22.66 5.49
CA THR A 210 36.90 22.06 6.79
C THR A 210 38.38 21.74 6.88
N LEU A 211 38.92 21.84 8.09
CA LEU A 211 40.27 21.38 8.40
C LEU A 211 40.15 19.99 9.06
N PRO A 212 40.50 18.90 8.37
CA PRO A 212 40.45 17.57 8.96
C PRO A 212 41.50 17.44 10.07
N PRO A 213 41.30 16.55 11.06
CA PRO A 213 42.25 16.36 12.15
C PRO A 213 43.59 15.76 11.70
N TYR A 214 43.61 15.08 10.55
CA TYR A 214 44.77 14.40 9.98
C TYR A 214 44.78 14.58 8.46
N ALA A 215 45.98 14.69 7.87
CA ALA A 215 46.14 14.59 6.42
C ALA A 215 45.83 13.16 5.92
N PRO A 216 45.44 12.96 4.64
CA PRO A 216 45.14 11.64 4.08
C PRO A 216 46.24 10.59 4.29
N GLU A 217 47.50 11.01 4.22
CA GLU A 217 48.69 10.17 4.43
C GLU A 217 48.77 9.63 5.86
N CYS A 218 48.20 10.35 6.83
CA CYS A 218 48.18 9.97 8.23
C CYS A 218 46.92 9.17 8.62
N LEU A 219 45.92 9.08 7.73
CA LEU A 219 44.65 8.41 8.01
C LEU A 219 44.81 6.92 8.38
N PRO A 220 45.65 6.11 7.70
CA PRO A 220 45.85 4.71 8.06
C PRO A 220 46.39 4.53 9.49
N ILE A 221 47.26 5.45 9.94
CA ILE A 221 47.82 5.43 11.30
C ILE A 221 46.71 5.78 12.31
N ALA A 222 45.88 6.78 12.01
CA ALA A 222 44.76 7.19 12.87
C ALA A 222 43.74 6.06 13.05
N VAL A 223 43.39 5.36 11.96
CA VAL A 223 42.52 4.18 12.00
C VAL A 223 43.15 3.10 12.86
N LYS A 224 44.45 2.85 12.70
CA LYS A 224 45.13 1.82 13.49
C LYS A 224 45.16 2.12 14.98
N ILE A 225 45.40 3.37 15.36
CA ILE A 225 45.34 3.80 16.76
C ILE A 225 43.95 3.50 17.34
N LYS A 226 42.89 3.91 16.64
CA LYS A 226 41.50 3.71 17.09
C LYS A 226 41.13 2.24 17.24
N GLU A 227 41.56 1.38 16.30
CA GLU A 227 41.40 -0.08 16.41
C GLU A 227 42.07 -0.64 17.68
N LEU A 228 43.31 -0.24 17.94
CA LEU A 228 44.07 -0.70 19.10
C LEU A 228 43.47 -0.20 20.41
N GLU A 229 43.00 1.06 20.44
CA GLU A 229 42.28 1.62 21.57
C GLU A 229 40.99 0.85 21.87
N GLN A 230 40.25 0.46 20.83
CA GLN A 230 39.05 -0.36 20.98
C GLN A 230 39.38 -1.77 21.49
N GLN A 231 40.41 -2.42 20.94
CA GLN A 231 40.87 -3.72 21.44
C GLN A 231 41.28 -3.66 22.90
N ARG A 232 42.00 -2.59 23.29
CA ARG A 232 42.36 -2.33 24.69
C ARG A 232 41.12 -2.11 25.57
N ALA A 233 40.14 -1.34 25.11
CA ALA A 233 38.90 -1.11 25.84
C ALA A 233 38.15 -2.44 26.10
N ASN A 234 38.06 -3.31 25.09
CA ASN A 234 37.46 -4.64 25.24
C ASN A 234 38.20 -5.50 26.27
N LEU A 235 39.55 -5.45 26.29
CA LEU A 235 40.36 -6.15 27.30
C LEU A 235 40.14 -5.60 28.71
N TYR A 236 39.89 -4.29 28.88
CA TYR A 236 39.53 -3.73 30.18
C TYR A 236 38.18 -4.25 30.66
N SER A 237 37.17 -4.35 29.79
CA SER A 237 35.89 -4.97 30.15
C SER A 237 36.03 -6.45 30.49
N GLU A 238 36.87 -7.19 29.76
CA GLU A 238 37.20 -8.59 30.08
C GLU A 238 37.86 -8.72 31.46
N LEU A 239 38.79 -7.82 31.79
CA LEU A 239 39.49 -7.78 33.08
C LEU A 239 38.54 -7.58 34.27
N GLU A 240 37.51 -6.75 34.11
CA GLU A 240 36.49 -6.50 35.13
C GLU A 240 35.68 -7.76 35.45
N MET A 241 35.40 -8.59 34.43
CA MET A 241 34.58 -9.80 34.55
C MET A 241 35.40 -11.07 34.87
N ALA A 242 36.73 -11.02 34.77
CA ALA A 242 37.60 -12.19 34.88
C ALA A 242 37.83 -12.68 36.33
N ALA A 243 37.98 -14.00 36.50
CA ALA A 243 38.36 -14.62 37.76
C ALA A 243 39.83 -14.28 38.14
N PRO A 244 40.20 -14.25 39.44
CA PRO A 244 41.51 -13.77 39.88
C PRO A 244 42.72 -14.45 39.21
N ARG A 245 42.63 -15.74 38.90
CA ARG A 245 43.71 -16.51 38.24
C ARG A 245 43.96 -16.12 36.78
N ASP A 246 42.96 -15.54 36.10
CA ASP A 246 43.00 -15.21 34.68
C ASP A 246 43.39 -13.74 34.44
N LYS A 247 43.30 -12.89 35.48
CA LYS A 247 43.59 -11.44 35.39
C LYS A 247 45.03 -11.13 34.97
N ALA A 248 46.01 -11.92 35.41
CA ALA A 248 47.42 -11.68 35.09
C ALA A 248 47.70 -11.74 33.58
N GLY A 249 47.08 -12.69 32.86
CA GLY A 249 47.22 -12.81 31.42
C GLY A 249 46.55 -11.67 30.64
N ILE A 250 45.39 -11.18 31.12
CA ILE A 250 44.68 -10.05 30.51
C ILE A 250 45.48 -8.75 30.70
N ILE A 251 46.07 -8.54 31.87
CA ILE A 251 46.94 -7.37 32.16
C ILE A 251 48.13 -7.32 31.20
N GLU A 252 48.76 -8.47 30.90
CA GLU A 252 49.89 -8.50 29.96
C GLU A 252 49.45 -8.12 28.54
N LYS A 253 48.30 -8.64 28.05
CA LYS A 253 47.72 -8.23 26.77
C LYS A 253 47.41 -6.72 26.71
N ILE A 254 46.93 -6.14 27.81
CA ILE A 254 46.70 -4.68 27.91
C ILE A 254 48.03 -3.93 27.79
N ARG A 255 49.10 -4.41 28.44
CA ARG A 255 50.44 -3.82 28.35
C ARG A 255 50.97 -3.88 26.92
N GLU A 256 50.83 -5.01 26.23
CA GLU A 256 51.17 -5.16 24.81
C GLU A 256 50.42 -4.14 23.95
N LYS A 257 49.10 -4.02 24.11
CA LYS A 257 48.29 -3.04 23.36
C LYS A 257 48.68 -1.60 23.67
N ASN A 258 49.02 -1.27 24.91
CA ASN A 258 49.55 0.06 25.24
C ASN A 258 50.89 0.35 24.55
N GLY A 259 51.77 -0.66 24.42
CA GLY A 259 53.02 -0.54 23.65
C GLY A 259 52.77 -0.27 22.17
N GLU A 260 51.86 -1.03 21.56
CA GLU A 260 51.46 -0.83 20.16
C GLU A 260 50.83 0.55 19.92
N ILE A 261 49.91 1.00 20.80
CA ILE A 261 49.29 2.34 20.74
C ILE A 261 50.36 3.42 20.87
N SER A 262 51.31 3.28 21.79
CA SER A 262 52.41 4.22 21.97
C SER A 262 53.25 4.35 20.71
N TYR A 263 53.61 3.23 20.09
CA TYR A 263 54.35 3.20 18.83
C TYR A 263 53.58 3.89 17.69
N GLN A 264 52.29 3.58 17.52
CA GLN A 264 51.46 4.22 16.50
C GLN A 264 51.31 5.73 16.75
N ASN A 265 51.23 6.18 18.01
CA ASN A 265 51.19 7.60 18.35
C ASN A 265 52.51 8.34 18.01
N GLN A 266 53.66 7.67 18.12
CA GLN A 266 54.95 8.24 17.66
C GLN A 266 54.98 8.38 16.13
N LEU A 267 54.50 7.37 15.40
CA LEU A 267 54.35 7.45 13.95
C LEU A 267 53.38 8.56 13.54
N MET A 268 52.27 8.70 14.26
CA MET A 268 51.28 9.77 14.04
C MET A 268 51.91 11.15 14.24
N THR A 269 52.71 11.33 15.28
CA THR A 269 53.41 12.60 15.54
C THR A 269 54.35 12.96 14.38
N SER A 270 55.15 12.00 13.92
CA SER A 270 56.05 12.18 12.78
C SER A 270 55.29 12.46 11.48
N CYS A 271 54.16 11.78 11.28
CA CYS A 271 53.30 11.97 10.13
C CYS A 271 52.70 13.37 10.09
N LYS A 272 52.14 13.86 11.21
CA LYS A 272 51.55 15.21 11.30
C LYS A 272 52.55 16.33 11.00
N ILE A 273 53.83 16.13 11.35
CA ILE A 273 54.90 17.08 11.02
C ILE A 273 55.19 17.08 9.51
N SER A 274 55.25 15.88 8.93
CA SER A 274 55.57 15.71 7.49
C SER A 274 54.41 16.11 6.58
N TYR A 275 53.18 15.91 7.04
CA TYR A 275 51.92 16.13 6.32
C TYR A 275 50.96 16.94 7.21
N PRO A 276 51.15 18.27 7.31
CA PRO A 276 50.23 19.11 8.06
C PRO A 276 48.82 19.07 7.42
N PRO A 277 47.74 18.99 8.20
CA PRO A 277 46.39 18.98 7.67
C PRO A 277 46.11 20.23 6.82
N GLN A 278 45.46 20.04 5.67
CA GLN A 278 45.08 21.13 4.77
C GLN A 278 43.57 21.30 4.73
N SER A 279 43.11 22.51 4.45
CA SER A 279 41.68 22.78 4.23
C SER A 279 41.19 22.02 3.01
N VAL A 280 40.08 21.30 3.17
CA VAL A 280 39.41 20.57 2.09
C VAL A 280 37.92 20.86 2.09
N PRO A 281 37.20 20.65 0.97
CA PRO A 281 35.75 20.69 0.97
C PRO A 281 35.17 19.72 2.01
N LEU A 282 34.29 20.23 2.85
CA LEU A 282 33.50 19.43 3.79
C LEU A 282 32.65 18.46 2.99
N SER A 283 32.71 17.19 3.34
CA SER A 283 31.95 16.12 2.69
C SER A 283 31.35 15.17 3.70
N ILE A 284 30.26 14.51 3.29
CA ILE A 284 29.55 13.50 4.06
C ILE A 284 29.01 12.43 3.11
N ALA A 285 28.90 11.19 3.59
CA ALA A 285 28.18 10.15 2.85
C ALA A 285 26.74 10.59 2.53
N LEU A 286 26.22 10.19 1.37
CA LEU A 286 24.86 10.55 0.97
C LEU A 286 23.83 10.13 2.02
N SER A 287 23.97 8.94 2.62
CA SER A 287 23.11 8.49 3.72
C SER A 287 23.13 9.44 4.92
N GLY A 288 24.31 9.93 5.31
CA GLY A 288 24.46 10.92 6.39
C GLY A 288 23.89 12.29 6.05
N GLY A 289 24.06 12.76 4.80
CA GLY A 289 23.47 14.01 4.32
C GLY A 289 21.94 13.95 4.26
N THR A 290 21.39 12.82 3.81
CA THR A 290 19.95 12.57 3.80
C THR A 290 19.37 12.52 5.21
N LEU A 291 20.04 11.85 6.15
CA LEU A 291 19.63 11.86 7.56
C LEU A 291 19.66 13.27 8.15
N ALA A 292 20.73 14.02 7.92
CA ALA A 292 20.82 15.40 8.41
C ALA A 292 19.64 16.25 7.89
N SER A 293 19.26 16.06 6.62
CA SER A 293 18.10 16.74 6.02
C SER A 293 16.76 16.32 6.61
N ALA A 294 16.66 15.16 7.27
CA ALA A 294 15.45 14.63 7.91
C ALA A 294 15.49 14.69 9.46
N SER A 295 16.57 15.20 10.05
CA SER A 295 16.75 15.28 11.50
C SER A 295 16.00 16.47 12.09
N ILE A 296 14.70 16.31 12.31
CA ILE A 296 13.86 17.35 12.95
C ILE A 296 14.29 17.53 14.41
N PRO A 297 14.61 18.77 14.85
CA PRO A 297 15.00 19.03 16.25
C PRO A 297 14.00 18.44 17.27
N LEU A 298 14.51 17.90 18.39
CA LEU A 298 13.80 17.14 19.43
C LEU A 298 13.25 15.77 18.99
N ALA A 299 12.66 15.67 17.81
CA ALA A 299 12.11 14.42 17.31
C ALA A 299 13.22 13.43 16.95
N PHE A 300 14.23 13.87 16.20
CA PHE A 300 15.34 13.07 15.72
C PHE A 300 16.68 13.73 16.07
N SER A 301 17.70 12.90 16.31
CA SER A 301 19.03 13.39 16.70
C SER A 301 19.70 14.19 15.58
N PRO A 302 20.31 15.36 15.89
CA PRO A 302 21.16 16.09 14.94
C PRO A 302 22.35 15.25 14.46
N ILE A 303 22.76 15.44 13.20
CA ILE A 303 23.89 14.73 12.61
C ILE A 303 25.14 15.63 12.65
N LYS A 304 26.22 15.15 13.27
CA LYS A 304 27.48 15.89 13.30
C LYS A 304 28.20 15.81 11.94
N ILE A 305 28.49 16.96 11.33
CA ILE A 305 29.22 17.07 10.06
C ILE A 305 30.34 18.10 10.23
N GLY A 306 31.59 17.63 10.23
CA GLY A 306 32.73 18.46 10.59
C GLY A 306 32.61 18.92 12.06
N ASN A 307 32.61 20.25 12.26
CA ASN A 307 32.59 20.86 13.60
C ASN A 307 31.18 21.29 14.06
N GLU A 308 30.16 21.15 13.23
CA GLU A 308 28.78 21.58 13.51
C GLU A 308 27.84 20.37 13.49
N HIS A 309 26.71 20.50 14.19
CA HIS A 309 25.58 19.58 14.09
C HIS A 309 24.59 20.11 13.07
N TYR A 310 23.95 19.21 12.35
CA TYR A 310 23.01 19.55 11.29
C TYR A 310 21.66 18.91 11.53
N VAL A 311 20.63 19.67 11.15
CA VAL A 311 19.22 19.33 11.29
C VAL A 311 18.48 19.57 9.99
N ASP A 312 17.20 19.20 10.01
CA ASP A 312 16.29 19.23 8.88
C ASP A 312 16.33 20.58 8.14
N GLY A 313 16.41 20.52 6.81
CA GLY A 313 16.43 21.69 5.94
C GLY A 313 15.18 22.56 6.04
N GLY A 314 14.03 21.97 6.41
CA GLY A 314 12.77 22.67 6.69
C GLY A 314 12.88 23.64 7.87
N VAL A 315 13.96 23.47 8.65
CA VAL A 315 14.79 24.48 9.33
C VAL A 315 14.73 25.93 8.82
N ARG A 316 14.76 26.08 7.51
CA ARG A 316 14.93 27.35 6.81
C ARG A 316 14.28 27.33 5.44
N GLU A 317 14.23 26.17 4.81
CA GLU A 317 13.79 26.03 3.43
C GLU A 317 13.03 24.71 3.25
N LEU A 318 11.69 24.79 3.32
CA LEU A 318 10.85 23.60 3.13
C LEU A 318 10.76 23.19 1.66
N VAL A 319 10.80 24.16 0.72
CA VAL A 319 10.67 23.93 -0.73
C VAL A 319 11.88 24.54 -1.45
N PRO A 320 12.95 23.78 -1.72
CA PRO A 320 14.24 24.33 -2.17
C PRO A 320 14.26 24.68 -3.67
N ILE A 321 13.40 25.61 -4.09
CA ILE A 321 13.29 26.09 -5.48
C ILE A 321 14.52 26.92 -5.85
N GLN A 322 14.95 27.80 -4.95
CA GLN A 322 16.09 28.67 -5.21
C GLN A 322 17.38 27.86 -5.46
N ALA A 323 17.57 26.77 -4.72
CA ALA A 323 18.67 25.84 -4.94
C ALA A 323 18.63 25.21 -6.35
N ALA A 324 17.44 24.92 -6.89
CA ALA A 324 17.28 24.39 -8.24
C ALA A 324 17.66 25.44 -9.30
N ILE A 325 17.23 26.69 -9.11
CA ILE A 325 17.59 27.82 -9.98
C ILE A 325 19.10 28.02 -9.99
N GLN A 326 19.73 28.07 -8.81
CA GLN A 326 21.19 28.22 -8.68
C GLN A 326 21.96 27.04 -9.28
N ALA A 327 21.40 25.83 -9.25
CA ALA A 327 21.97 24.67 -9.92
C ALA A 327 21.79 24.70 -11.47
N GLY A 328 21.01 25.67 -11.98
CA GLY A 328 20.83 25.97 -13.40
C GLY A 328 19.50 25.52 -14.00
N ALA A 329 18.50 25.17 -13.19
CA ALA A 329 17.18 24.78 -13.68
C ALA A 329 16.42 26.00 -14.24
N THR A 330 15.78 25.81 -15.39
CA THR A 330 14.96 26.83 -16.08
C THR A 330 13.49 26.41 -16.19
N GLU A 331 13.21 25.11 -16.09
CA GLU A 331 11.86 24.54 -16.06
C GLU A 331 11.74 23.68 -14.80
N ILE A 332 11.00 24.16 -13.81
CA ILE A 332 10.96 23.58 -12.45
C ILE A 332 9.59 22.97 -12.18
N TYR A 333 9.59 21.70 -11.79
CA TYR A 333 8.43 20.99 -11.26
C TYR A 333 8.59 20.88 -9.74
N ALA A 334 7.80 21.64 -8.98
CA ALA A 334 7.84 21.60 -7.52
C ALA A 334 6.72 20.70 -6.98
N LEU A 335 7.09 19.59 -6.35
CA LEU A 335 6.18 18.61 -5.77
C LEU A 335 6.10 18.80 -4.26
N LEU A 336 4.98 19.35 -3.80
CA LEU A 336 4.74 19.60 -2.39
C LEU A 336 4.12 18.36 -1.75
N ALA A 337 4.66 17.94 -0.61
CA ALA A 337 4.19 16.76 0.12
C ALA A 337 2.90 17.00 0.91
N SER A 338 2.62 18.24 1.32
CA SER A 338 1.47 18.63 2.16
C SER A 338 0.62 19.68 1.46
N ASP A 339 -0.63 19.82 1.92
CA ASP A 339 -1.51 20.89 1.46
C ASP A 339 -1.06 22.27 2.00
N ASN A 340 -1.68 23.34 1.48
CA ASN A 340 -1.43 24.71 1.93
C ASN A 340 -2.22 25.08 3.19
N SER A 341 -2.91 24.11 3.84
CA SER A 341 -3.48 24.40 5.14
C SER A 341 -2.31 24.64 6.09
N LEU A 342 -2.23 25.88 6.59
CA LEU A 342 -1.39 26.20 7.72
C LEU A 342 -1.73 25.15 8.80
N GLU A 343 -0.85 24.19 9.02
CA GLU A 343 -0.56 23.85 10.38
C GLU A 343 0.39 24.96 10.84
N PRO A 344 -0.10 25.99 11.57
CA PRO A 344 0.83 26.68 12.43
C PRO A 344 1.47 25.57 13.26
N ALA A 345 2.79 25.43 13.19
CA ALA A 345 3.48 25.13 14.42
C ALA A 345 3.01 26.25 15.37
N ARG A 346 2.02 25.97 16.23
CA ARG A 346 1.65 26.91 17.28
C ARG A 346 2.96 27.15 18.01
N SER A 347 3.46 28.38 17.94
CA SER A 347 4.60 28.83 18.71
C SER A 347 4.49 28.22 20.10
N LEU A 348 5.45 27.36 20.47
CA LEU A 348 5.49 26.71 21.78
C LEU A 348 5.56 27.73 22.93
N LEU A 349 5.81 29.00 22.60
CA LEU A 349 5.91 30.12 23.52
C LEU A 349 4.82 31.16 23.20
N ASN A 350 4.03 31.50 24.21
CA ASN A 350 2.89 32.41 24.23
C ASN A 350 3.15 33.80 23.59
N GLY A 351 3.20 33.89 22.26
CA GLY A 351 3.04 35.14 21.51
C GLY A 351 3.89 36.34 21.96
N LYS A 352 5.05 36.11 22.60
CA LYS A 352 5.98 37.15 23.04
C LYS A 352 7.36 36.86 22.49
N LEU A 353 7.91 37.85 21.78
CA LEU A 353 9.29 37.90 21.30
C LEU A 353 10.26 37.68 22.46
N VAL A 354 11.16 36.72 22.33
CA VAL A 354 12.28 36.54 23.26
C VAL A 354 13.48 37.30 22.71
N GLU A 355 13.82 38.41 23.35
CA GLU A 355 15.09 39.11 23.13
C GLU A 355 16.22 38.28 23.72
N THR A 356 17.16 37.77 22.91
CA THR A 356 18.61 38.10 23.01
C THR A 356 19.48 37.20 22.12
N TYR A 357 20.17 37.84 21.17
CA TYR A 357 21.22 37.28 20.33
C TYR A 357 22.59 37.73 20.86
N ALA A 358 23.10 37.09 21.92
CA ALA A 358 24.51 37.22 22.30
C ALA A 358 24.85 36.26 23.44
N LYS A 359 25.38 35.06 23.12
CA LYS A 359 26.41 34.30 23.85
C LYS A 359 26.42 32.81 23.47
N GLY A 360 27.36 32.42 22.61
CA GLY A 360 28.31 31.31 22.77
C GLY A 360 27.92 29.88 23.17
N SER A 361 26.66 29.53 23.46
CA SER A 361 26.26 28.15 23.78
C SER A 361 24.78 27.95 23.51
N ALA A 362 24.44 27.45 22.33
CA ALA A 362 23.08 27.11 21.94
C ALA A 362 22.74 25.70 22.43
N ASN A 363 21.85 25.56 23.42
CA ASN A 363 21.34 24.25 23.82
C ASN A 363 20.20 23.80 22.87
N LEU A 364 19.94 22.48 22.78
CA LEU A 364 18.95 21.89 21.85
C LEU A 364 17.53 22.48 22.02
N ILE A 365 17.18 22.90 23.24
CA ILE A 365 15.92 23.57 23.58
C ILE A 365 15.83 24.95 22.93
N ASP A 366 16.92 25.72 22.91
CA ASP A 366 16.96 27.04 22.27
C ASP A 366 16.79 26.90 20.75
N VAL A 367 17.30 25.82 20.17
CA VAL A 367 17.19 25.56 18.73
C VAL A 367 15.82 25.00 18.36
N ALA A 368 15.22 24.19 19.23
CA ALA A 368 13.83 23.75 19.09
C ALA A 368 12.84 24.91 19.19
N ASN A 369 13.07 25.84 20.14
CA ASN A 369 12.30 27.08 20.25
C ASN A 369 12.50 27.96 19.00
N ARG A 370 13.73 28.05 18.45
CA ARG A 370 14.01 28.72 17.16
C ARG A 370 13.27 28.09 15.96
N ALA A 371 13.28 26.77 15.85
CA ALA A 371 12.63 26.02 14.78
C ALA A 371 11.09 26.17 14.81
N THR A 372 10.50 26.27 16.00
CA THR A 372 9.04 26.29 16.20
C THR A 372 8.41 27.68 16.27
N SER A 373 9.15 28.73 16.66
CA SER A 373 8.60 30.09 16.79
C SER A 373 8.84 30.99 15.56
N ASP A 374 10.03 30.94 14.94
CA ASP A 374 10.39 31.84 13.84
C ASP A 374 10.38 31.16 12.45
N ILE A 375 10.61 29.85 12.40
CA ILE A 375 10.95 29.13 11.17
C ILE A 375 9.75 28.38 10.56
N MET A 376 9.05 27.58 11.36
CA MET A 376 7.89 26.81 10.87
C MET A 376 6.66 27.68 10.59
N ALA A 377 6.60 28.89 11.15
CA ALA A 377 5.43 29.76 11.02
C ALA A 377 5.53 30.81 9.90
N ASN A 378 6.72 31.21 9.42
CA ASN A 378 6.85 32.47 8.67
C ASN A 378 7.60 32.50 7.32
N GLU A 379 8.32 31.46 6.87
CA GLU A 379 9.01 31.54 5.55
C GLU A 379 8.42 30.62 4.46
N VAL A 380 7.65 29.60 4.83
CA VAL A 380 7.25 28.52 3.92
C VAL A 380 6.02 28.85 3.04
N GLY A 381 5.18 29.80 3.45
CA GLY A 381 3.85 29.95 2.84
C GLY A 381 3.71 31.01 1.76
N LEU A 382 4.43 32.13 1.80
CA LEU A 382 3.93 33.36 1.15
C LEU A 382 4.94 34.15 0.30
N SER A 383 6.25 33.97 0.47
CA SER A 383 7.26 34.79 -0.26
C SER A 383 7.99 34.08 -1.40
N GLU A 384 7.87 32.75 -1.53
CA GLU A 384 8.69 31.97 -2.48
C GLU A 384 7.90 31.27 -3.60
N ILE A 385 6.59 31.51 -3.68
CA ILE A 385 5.74 30.91 -4.71
C ILE A 385 5.56 31.88 -5.90
N GLU A 386 5.40 31.30 -7.09
CA GLU A 386 5.28 31.83 -8.46
C GLU A 386 5.29 33.34 -8.75
N PRO A 387 4.48 34.22 -8.11
CA PRO A 387 4.54 35.65 -8.44
C PRO A 387 5.91 36.26 -8.17
N TYR A 388 6.62 35.86 -7.11
CA TYR A 388 7.91 36.48 -6.80
C TYR A 388 9.02 36.01 -7.75
N ILE A 389 9.14 34.70 -7.98
CA ILE A 389 10.22 34.12 -8.78
C ILE A 389 10.10 34.51 -10.25
N SER A 390 8.91 34.46 -10.84
CA SER A 390 8.70 34.80 -12.25
C SER A 390 8.91 36.29 -12.53
N ASN A 391 8.63 37.17 -11.55
CA ASN A 391 8.90 38.60 -11.63
C ASN A 391 10.40 38.93 -11.49
N VAL A 392 11.15 38.13 -10.72
CA VAL A 392 12.58 38.32 -10.48
C VAL A 392 13.44 37.68 -11.59
N ASN A 393 12.99 36.55 -12.16
CA ASN A 393 13.69 35.88 -13.25
C ASN A 393 12.70 35.35 -14.30
N PRO A 394 12.43 36.12 -15.38
CA PRO A 394 11.42 35.75 -16.39
C PRO A 394 11.83 34.52 -17.24
N ASN A 395 13.07 34.04 -17.10
CA ASN A 395 13.56 32.86 -17.83
C ASN A 395 13.37 31.55 -17.05
N VAL A 396 12.77 31.61 -15.85
CA VAL A 396 12.50 30.44 -15.01
C VAL A 396 11.00 30.21 -14.94
N ASN A 397 10.56 29.04 -15.40
CA ASN A 397 9.20 28.57 -15.24
C ASN A 397 9.12 27.66 -14.01
N VAL A 398 8.13 27.87 -13.15
CA VAL A 398 7.89 27.02 -11.98
C VAL A 398 6.45 26.52 -12.03
N MET A 399 6.26 25.21 -12.08
CA MET A 399 4.95 24.58 -11.92
C MET A 399 4.88 23.85 -10.58
N ILE A 400 3.96 24.29 -9.73
CA ILE A 400 3.69 23.66 -8.43
C ILE A 400 2.59 22.61 -8.57
N ILE A 401 2.88 21.39 -8.10
CA ILE A 401 1.93 20.29 -7.92
C ILE A 401 1.84 20.00 -6.42
N GLN A 402 0.65 20.13 -5.86
CA GLN A 402 0.40 20.00 -4.42
C GLN A 402 -0.96 19.33 -4.17
N PRO A 403 -1.13 18.62 -3.04
CA PRO A 403 -2.43 18.10 -2.67
C PRO A 403 -3.35 19.23 -2.19
N ASP A 404 -4.66 19.06 -2.40
CA ASP A 404 -5.69 19.93 -1.83
C ASP A 404 -5.95 19.63 -0.35
N HIS A 405 -5.76 18.36 0.06
CA HIS A 405 -5.97 17.89 1.43
C HIS A 405 -5.04 16.74 1.80
N ASP A 406 -4.63 16.72 3.07
CA ASP A 406 -3.90 15.61 3.65
C ASP A 406 -4.81 14.46 4.12
N ILE A 407 -4.50 13.22 3.72
CA ILE A 407 -5.25 12.01 4.13
C ILE A 407 -4.63 11.29 5.33
N HIS A 408 -3.41 11.68 5.71
CA HIS A 408 -2.71 11.18 6.89
C HIS A 408 -1.71 12.24 7.41
N ASP A 409 -1.27 12.11 8.66
CA ASP A 409 -0.27 13.01 9.25
C ASP A 409 1.15 12.70 8.75
N ILE A 410 2.13 13.46 9.25
CA ILE A 410 3.54 13.36 8.84
C ILE A 410 4.26 12.13 9.42
N MET A 411 3.62 11.37 10.32
CA MET A 411 4.16 10.20 11.02
C MET A 411 3.42 8.90 10.67
N THR A 412 2.26 8.95 10.00
CA THR A 412 1.51 7.74 9.70
C THR A 412 2.14 6.96 8.56
N ILE A 413 2.47 5.68 8.81
CA ILE A 413 2.89 4.70 7.80
C ILE A 413 1.90 3.55 7.78
N ASP A 414 1.14 3.48 6.69
CA ASP A 414 0.20 2.41 6.39
C ASP A 414 0.26 2.10 4.88
N PRO A 415 0.35 0.82 4.49
CA PRO A 415 0.58 0.45 3.10
C PRO A 415 -0.58 0.84 2.17
N GLY A 416 -1.83 0.84 2.65
CA GLY A 416 -3.00 1.27 1.90
C GLY A 416 -3.00 2.78 1.70
N LEU A 417 -2.76 3.56 2.77
CA LEU A 417 -2.66 5.01 2.68
C LEU A 417 -1.51 5.47 1.77
N ILE A 418 -0.39 4.75 1.76
CA ILE A 418 0.72 4.99 0.81
C ILE A 418 0.22 4.87 -0.63
N ASP A 419 -0.46 3.77 -0.99
CA ASP A 419 -0.94 3.55 -2.36
C ASP A 419 -2.04 4.54 -2.77
N ILE A 420 -2.94 4.88 -1.85
CA ILE A 420 -4.00 5.87 -2.07
C ILE A 420 -3.38 7.24 -2.34
N ARG A 421 -2.39 7.64 -1.53
CA ARG A 421 -1.74 8.95 -1.66
C ARG A 421 -0.81 9.04 -2.87
N MET A 422 -0.13 7.96 -3.24
CA MET A 422 0.61 7.88 -4.50
C MET A 422 -0.33 8.01 -5.72
N ALA A 423 -1.46 7.31 -5.71
CA ALA A 423 -2.46 7.45 -6.78
C ALA A 423 -3.02 8.88 -6.86
N TYR A 424 -3.25 9.51 -5.71
CA TYR A 424 -3.69 10.90 -5.65
C TYR A 424 -2.64 11.85 -6.25
N GLY A 425 -1.37 11.71 -5.85
CA GLY A 425 -0.26 12.48 -6.43
C GLY A 425 -0.17 12.35 -7.96
N TYR A 426 -0.37 11.14 -8.48
CA TYR A 426 -0.39 10.88 -9.92
C TYR A 426 -1.52 11.65 -10.62
N MET A 427 -2.76 11.53 -10.13
CA MET A 427 -3.92 12.21 -10.74
C MET A 427 -3.85 13.74 -10.60
N LYS A 428 -3.34 14.24 -9.47
CA LYS A 428 -3.17 15.68 -9.26
C LYS A 428 -2.07 16.26 -10.17
N ALA A 429 -0.99 15.52 -10.38
CA ALA A 429 0.03 15.89 -11.36
C ALA A 429 -0.55 15.93 -12.79
N ASP A 430 -1.42 15.00 -13.15
CA ASP A 430 -2.13 15.02 -14.43
C ASP A 430 -2.98 16.26 -14.62
N ASP A 431 -3.86 16.56 -13.66
CA ASP A 431 -4.73 17.73 -13.73
C ASP A 431 -3.91 19.02 -13.83
N THR A 432 -2.85 19.12 -13.02
CA THR A 432 -1.98 20.31 -12.98
C THR A 432 -1.18 20.47 -14.27
N TYR A 433 -0.59 19.40 -14.78
CA TYR A 433 0.19 19.41 -16.01
C TYR A 433 -0.68 19.81 -17.21
N GLN A 434 -1.85 19.19 -17.36
CA GLN A 434 -2.77 19.53 -18.45
C GLN A 434 -3.31 20.96 -18.33
N ALA A 435 -3.60 21.44 -17.12
CA ALA A 435 -4.04 22.81 -16.89
C ALA A 435 -2.95 23.82 -17.27
N ARG A 436 -1.68 23.54 -16.94
CA ARG A 436 -0.54 24.40 -17.27
C ARG A 436 -0.33 24.54 -18.78
N GLN A 437 -0.59 23.48 -19.54
CA GLN A 437 -0.52 23.53 -20.99
C GLN A 437 -1.68 24.33 -21.61
N ALA A 438 -2.85 24.35 -20.97
CA ALA A 438 -4.05 25.00 -21.47
C ALA A 438 -4.12 26.49 -21.14
N ASP A 439 -3.85 26.87 -19.89
CA ASP A 439 -3.77 28.26 -19.44
C ASP A 439 -2.58 28.42 -18.49
N PRO A 440 -1.39 28.76 -19.01
CA PRO A 440 -0.22 28.98 -18.18
C PRO A 440 -0.45 30.03 -17.07
N ALA A 441 -1.21 31.10 -17.33
CA ALA A 441 -1.36 32.20 -16.39
C ALA A 441 -2.25 31.84 -15.18
N ASN A 442 -3.31 31.05 -15.40
CA ASN A 442 -4.26 30.67 -14.33
C ASN A 442 -4.31 29.17 -14.07
N TYR A 443 -3.25 28.43 -14.40
CA TYR A 443 -3.27 26.97 -14.41
C TYR A 443 -3.67 26.36 -13.07
N ARG A 444 -3.42 27.02 -11.93
CA ARG A 444 -3.82 26.51 -10.60
C ARG A 444 -5.33 26.45 -10.44
N GLN A 445 -6.03 27.51 -10.87
CA GLN A 445 -7.48 27.54 -10.84
C GLN A 445 -8.06 26.48 -11.79
N LEU A 446 -7.49 26.39 -13.00
CA LEU A 446 -7.91 25.40 -13.98
C LEU A 446 -7.59 23.96 -13.54
N ALA A 447 -6.47 23.73 -12.84
CA ALA A 447 -6.11 22.44 -12.27
C ALA A 447 -7.14 21.99 -11.22
N ASN A 448 -7.59 22.91 -10.35
CA ASN A 448 -8.64 22.62 -9.37
C ASN A 448 -9.98 22.30 -10.07
N GLN A 449 -10.31 23.03 -11.13
CA GLN A 449 -11.48 22.72 -11.96
C GLN A 449 -11.36 21.32 -12.58
N TYR A 450 -10.20 20.97 -13.16
CA TYR A 450 -9.96 19.63 -13.70
C TYR A 450 -10.05 18.55 -12.62
N SER A 451 -9.50 18.77 -11.42
CA SER A 451 -9.62 17.82 -10.31
C SER A 451 -11.06 17.56 -9.90
N GLN A 452 -11.92 18.59 -9.91
CA GLN A 452 -13.35 18.45 -9.65
C GLN A 452 -14.08 17.73 -10.79
N GLU A 453 -13.91 18.21 -12.03
CA GLU A 453 -14.61 17.67 -13.19
C GLU A 453 -14.21 16.22 -13.48
N ARG A 454 -12.95 15.86 -13.25
CA ARG A 454 -12.40 14.52 -13.50
C ARG A 454 -12.36 13.64 -12.26
N ASN A 455 -13.13 13.98 -11.22
CA ASN A 455 -13.35 13.19 -10.02
C ASN A 455 -12.07 12.84 -9.21
N THR A 456 -10.97 13.60 -9.32
CA THR A 456 -9.72 13.32 -8.57
C THR A 456 -10.00 13.20 -7.08
N ASP A 457 -10.74 14.17 -6.54
CA ASP A 457 -11.07 14.22 -5.12
C ASP A 457 -11.99 13.09 -4.68
N LEU A 458 -12.99 12.78 -5.50
CA LEU A 458 -13.94 11.72 -5.21
C LEU A 458 -13.27 10.35 -5.24
N ILE A 459 -12.33 10.12 -6.16
CA ILE A 459 -11.61 8.85 -6.29
C ILE A 459 -10.77 8.59 -5.04
N TYR A 460 -9.87 9.52 -4.65
CA TYR A 460 -8.99 9.25 -3.51
C TYR A 460 -9.77 9.18 -2.19
N ARG A 461 -10.80 10.02 -2.01
CA ARG A 461 -11.66 9.97 -0.81
C ARG A 461 -12.44 8.65 -0.74
N MET A 462 -12.97 8.18 -1.86
CA MET A 462 -13.68 6.90 -1.91
C MET A 462 -12.74 5.73 -1.58
N ARG A 463 -11.51 5.75 -2.09
CA ARG A 463 -10.50 4.75 -1.70
C ARG A 463 -10.16 4.82 -0.21
N TYR A 464 -10.05 6.01 0.37
CA TYR A 464 -9.85 6.18 1.82
C TYR A 464 -11.02 5.61 2.64
N GLU A 465 -12.27 5.84 2.23
CA GLU A 465 -13.44 5.25 2.88
C GLU A 465 -13.49 3.72 2.73
N ILE A 466 -13.13 3.19 1.55
CA ILE A 466 -12.98 1.74 1.32
C ILE A 466 -11.94 1.18 2.28
N TRP A 467 -10.74 1.76 2.33
CA TRP A 467 -9.67 1.35 3.25
C TRP A 467 -10.14 1.31 4.71
N LYS A 468 -10.84 2.35 5.16
CA LYS A 468 -11.41 2.41 6.52
C LYS A 468 -12.40 1.27 6.79
N LEU A 469 -13.32 1.02 5.86
CA LEU A 469 -14.31 -0.05 6.01
C LEU A 469 -13.69 -1.44 5.87
N GLU A 470 -12.60 -1.60 5.14
CA GLU A 470 -11.85 -2.85 5.05
C GLU A 470 -11.17 -3.21 6.40
N TYR A 471 -10.67 -2.20 7.12
CA TYR A 471 -10.26 -2.38 8.52
C TYR A 471 -11.44 -2.88 9.37
N GLU A 472 -12.62 -2.27 9.28
CA GLU A 472 -13.80 -2.71 10.04
C GLU A 472 -14.26 -4.13 9.66
N ALA A 473 -14.25 -4.44 8.37
CA ALA A 473 -14.58 -5.77 7.85
C ALA A 473 -13.65 -6.86 8.42
N THR A 474 -12.37 -6.54 8.59
CA THR A 474 -11.36 -7.45 9.13
C THR A 474 -11.30 -7.44 10.66
N GLY A 475 -12.14 -6.65 11.32
CA GLY A 475 -12.34 -6.66 12.77
C GLY A 475 -11.63 -5.56 13.54
N TYR A 476 -11.11 -4.55 12.84
CA TYR A 476 -10.36 -3.44 13.39
C TYR A 476 -11.08 -2.10 13.17
N ARG A 477 -11.01 -1.18 14.12
CA ARG A 477 -11.51 0.19 13.94
C ARG A 477 -10.50 1.22 14.37
N PHE A 478 -10.37 2.28 13.58
CA PHE A 478 -9.60 3.45 13.95
C PHE A 478 -10.42 4.46 14.76
N GLU A 479 -9.77 5.06 15.75
CA GLU A 479 -10.17 6.39 16.21
C GLU A 479 -9.60 7.44 15.25
N PHE A 480 -10.26 8.59 15.15
CA PHE A 480 -9.81 9.69 14.29
C PHE A 480 -9.57 10.94 15.12
N ASP A 481 -8.64 11.79 14.67
CA ASP A 481 -8.46 13.13 15.23
C ASP A 481 -9.49 14.14 14.67
N ASP A 482 -9.46 15.37 15.17
CA ASP A 482 -10.38 16.44 14.77
C ASP A 482 -10.27 16.82 13.28
N LYS A 483 -9.22 16.36 12.59
CA LYS A 483 -9.01 16.55 11.15
C LYS A 483 -9.37 15.32 10.32
N GLY A 484 -9.93 14.27 10.94
CA GLY A 484 -10.34 13.04 10.27
C GLY A 484 -9.21 12.08 9.93
N ARG A 485 -8.03 12.23 10.56
CA ARG A 485 -6.85 11.38 10.35
C ARG A 485 -6.84 10.21 11.35
N PRO A 486 -6.39 9.01 10.96
CA PRO A 486 -6.47 7.81 11.80
C PRO A 486 -5.43 7.83 12.92
N LYS A 487 -5.81 7.40 14.13
CA LYS A 487 -4.91 7.22 15.28
C LYS A 487 -4.50 5.75 15.41
N TYR A 488 -3.21 5.49 15.49
CA TYR A 488 -2.64 4.15 15.64
C TYR A 488 -2.34 3.80 17.11
N PRO A 489 -2.42 2.50 17.49
CA PRO A 489 -2.88 1.37 16.68
C PRO A 489 -4.42 1.30 16.59
N PRO A 490 -4.98 0.64 15.55
CA PRO A 490 -6.41 0.38 15.49
C PRO A 490 -6.85 -0.55 16.64
N GLN A 491 -8.11 -0.43 17.05
CA GLN A 491 -8.70 -1.26 18.11
C GLN A 491 -9.40 -2.48 17.52
N TRP A 492 -9.18 -3.65 18.12
CA TRP A 492 -9.92 -4.86 17.76
C TRP A 492 -11.36 -4.78 18.29
N ILE A 493 -12.33 -4.90 17.38
CA ILE A 493 -13.77 -4.85 17.67
C ILE A 493 -14.52 -6.10 17.20
N GLY A 494 -13.83 -7.06 16.56
CA GLY A 494 -14.44 -8.23 15.92
C GLY A 494 -15.01 -7.93 14.53
N HIS A 495 -15.14 -8.94 13.68
CA HIS A 495 -15.53 -8.78 12.27
C HIS A 495 -16.88 -8.08 12.09
N ASN A 496 -16.92 -7.06 11.21
CA ASN A 496 -18.14 -6.37 10.82
C ASN A 496 -18.57 -6.78 9.40
N LEU A 497 -19.50 -7.73 9.29
CA LEU A 497 -19.98 -8.23 7.99
C LEU A 497 -20.76 -7.17 7.18
N ASP A 498 -21.36 -6.17 7.84
CA ASP A 498 -22.04 -5.07 7.13
C ASP A 498 -21.05 -4.09 6.50
N ALA A 499 -19.82 -3.99 7.04
CA ALA A 499 -18.75 -3.24 6.41
C ALA A 499 -18.31 -3.87 5.07
N ILE A 500 -18.31 -5.22 4.97
CA ILE A 500 -17.99 -5.92 3.71
C ILE A 500 -18.97 -5.57 2.60
N ARG A 501 -20.26 -5.48 2.92
CA ARG A 501 -21.30 -5.06 1.95
C ARG A 501 -21.04 -3.63 1.46
N GLN A 502 -20.76 -2.71 2.38
CA GLN A 502 -20.46 -1.31 2.04
C GLN A 502 -19.18 -1.16 1.22
N VAL A 503 -18.12 -1.95 1.52
CA VAL A 503 -16.90 -2.00 0.71
C VAL A 503 -17.22 -2.36 -0.74
N ARG A 504 -18.10 -3.34 -0.97
CA ARG A 504 -18.50 -3.77 -2.33
C ARG A 504 -19.22 -2.65 -3.09
N ASP A 505 -20.21 -2.02 -2.45
CA ASP A 505 -20.95 -0.90 -3.06
C ASP A 505 -20.02 0.27 -3.41
N LEU A 506 -19.08 0.59 -2.52
CA LEU A 506 -18.10 1.64 -2.76
C LEU A 506 -17.11 1.27 -3.87
N LYS A 507 -16.70 0.01 -3.99
CA LYS A 507 -15.79 -0.44 -5.07
C LYS A 507 -16.45 -0.39 -6.45
N ASN A 508 -17.74 -0.69 -6.54
CA ASN A 508 -18.51 -0.49 -7.78
C ASN A 508 -18.56 0.99 -8.17
N ARG A 509 -18.87 1.87 -7.21
CA ARG A 509 -18.86 3.33 -7.43
C ARG A 509 -17.47 3.86 -7.76
N LEU A 510 -16.42 3.31 -7.17
CA LEU A 510 -15.03 3.66 -7.47
C LEU A 510 -14.69 3.33 -8.93
N SER A 511 -15.12 2.15 -9.39
CA SER A 511 -14.99 1.76 -10.80
C SER A 511 -15.65 2.79 -11.72
N ASP A 512 -16.88 3.20 -11.42
CA ASP A 512 -17.59 4.22 -12.21
C ASP A 512 -16.83 5.55 -12.24
N LEU A 513 -16.30 6.02 -11.11
CA LEU A 513 -15.52 7.26 -11.03
C LEU A 513 -14.22 7.18 -11.86
N VAL A 514 -13.52 6.06 -11.81
CA VAL A 514 -12.29 5.83 -12.59
C VAL A 514 -12.60 5.77 -14.09
N HIS A 515 -13.66 5.08 -14.49
CA HIS A 515 -14.12 5.07 -15.89
C HIS A 515 -14.51 6.48 -16.36
N ASP A 516 -15.24 7.22 -15.53
CA ASP A 516 -15.67 8.58 -15.86
C ASP A 516 -14.49 9.54 -16.01
N ARG A 517 -13.49 9.45 -15.12
CA ARG A 517 -12.23 10.20 -15.23
C ARG A 517 -11.54 9.93 -16.56
N ARG A 518 -11.39 8.66 -16.94
CA ARG A 518 -10.79 8.25 -18.23
C ARG A 518 -11.57 8.80 -19.42
N ARG A 519 -12.91 8.74 -19.40
CA ARG A 519 -13.76 9.31 -20.46
C ARG A 519 -13.58 10.82 -20.61
N LYS A 520 -13.33 11.53 -19.50
CA LYS A 520 -13.05 12.98 -19.47
C LYS A 520 -11.58 13.32 -19.79
N GLY A 521 -10.79 12.36 -20.28
CA GLY A 521 -9.40 12.54 -20.67
C GLY A 521 -8.41 12.62 -19.50
N GLY A 522 -8.85 12.31 -18.28
CA GLY A 522 -7.98 12.24 -17.11
C GLY A 522 -7.23 10.92 -17.04
N TYR A 523 -5.93 10.99 -16.76
CA TYR A 523 -5.09 9.82 -16.57
C TYR A 523 -5.20 9.28 -15.14
N VAL A 524 -5.03 7.97 -15.01
CA VAL A 524 -4.96 7.23 -13.74
C VAL A 524 -3.76 6.29 -13.82
N PRO A 525 -3.11 5.95 -12.70
CA PRO A 525 -2.04 4.96 -12.70
C PRO A 525 -2.55 3.60 -13.21
N ALA A 526 -1.68 2.79 -13.80
CA ALA A 526 -2.05 1.55 -14.49
C ALA A 526 -2.83 0.56 -13.58
N GLU A 527 -2.42 0.44 -12.33
CA GLU A 527 -3.05 -0.39 -11.30
C GLU A 527 -4.48 0.05 -10.92
N ALA A 528 -4.97 1.20 -11.41
CA ALA A 528 -6.32 1.67 -11.13
C ALA A 528 -7.43 0.73 -11.65
N GLN A 529 -7.10 -0.14 -12.60
CA GLN A 529 -8.00 -1.19 -13.09
C GLN A 529 -8.33 -2.24 -12.02
N ASP A 530 -7.48 -2.41 -11.02
CA ASP A 530 -7.59 -3.46 -10.00
C ASP A 530 -8.25 -2.96 -8.71
N TRP A 531 -8.32 -1.64 -8.48
CA TRP A 531 -8.83 -1.05 -7.23
C TRP A 531 -10.26 -1.46 -6.85
N SER A 532 -11.11 -1.74 -7.85
CA SER A 532 -12.48 -2.22 -7.59
C SER A 532 -12.55 -3.71 -7.24
N ASN A 533 -11.49 -4.47 -7.51
CA ASN A 533 -11.50 -5.94 -7.49
C ASN A 533 -10.52 -6.53 -6.46
N THR A 534 -9.66 -5.71 -5.85
CA THR A 534 -8.69 -6.15 -4.85
C THR A 534 -8.86 -5.37 -3.55
N TRP A 535 -8.51 -5.95 -2.41
CA TRP A 535 -8.36 -5.20 -1.16
C TRP A 535 -7.36 -4.06 -1.32
N GLU A 536 -7.58 -2.97 -0.59
CA GLU A 536 -6.48 -2.04 -0.33
C GLU A 536 -5.36 -2.79 0.42
N ARG A 537 -4.12 -2.30 0.33
CA ARG A 537 -3.04 -2.94 1.09
C ARG A 537 -3.21 -2.68 2.58
N HIS A 538 -2.95 -3.70 3.39
CA HIS A 538 -2.99 -3.64 4.85
C HIS A 538 -1.67 -4.19 5.41
N PRO A 539 -1.28 -3.82 6.65
CA PRO A 539 -0.10 -4.40 7.33
C PRO A 539 -0.22 -5.93 7.58
N TRP A 540 -1.40 -6.49 7.35
CA TRP A 540 -1.71 -7.91 7.38
C TRP A 540 -2.26 -8.35 6.03
N THR A 541 -2.33 -9.67 5.82
CA THR A 541 -3.07 -10.23 4.68
C THR A 541 -4.52 -10.46 5.08
N PRO A 542 -5.51 -9.76 4.50
CA PRO A 542 -6.92 -10.01 4.80
C PRO A 542 -7.32 -11.45 4.47
N ASP A 543 -8.20 -12.05 5.26
CA ASP A 543 -8.74 -13.38 4.97
C ASP A 543 -9.51 -13.34 3.64
N ARG A 544 -9.01 -14.10 2.66
CA ARG A 544 -9.61 -14.22 1.33
C ARG A 544 -11.04 -14.79 1.39
N GLY A 545 -11.42 -15.46 2.47
CA GLY A 545 -12.78 -15.96 2.73
C GLY A 545 -13.81 -14.86 2.97
N LEU A 546 -13.38 -13.66 3.40
CA LEU A 546 -14.26 -12.49 3.59
C LEU A 546 -14.68 -11.83 2.28
N TRP A 547 -13.99 -12.11 1.17
CA TRP A 547 -14.30 -11.60 -0.17
C TRP A 547 -15.16 -12.58 -0.99
N LEU A 548 -15.13 -13.87 -0.65
CA LEU A 548 -16.10 -14.84 -1.18
C LEU A 548 -17.40 -14.71 -0.40
N PRO A 549 -18.56 -14.85 -1.05
CA PRO A 549 -19.80 -15.03 -0.31
C PRO A 549 -19.72 -16.39 0.42
N ASN A 550 -19.52 -16.39 1.74
CA ASN A 550 -20.10 -17.41 2.63
C ASN A 550 -21.62 -17.16 2.68
N ALA A 551 -22.26 -17.20 1.51
CA ALA A 551 -23.65 -16.88 1.37
C ALA A 551 -24.43 -18.16 1.13
N PRO A 552 -25.64 -18.26 1.70
CA PRO A 552 -26.39 -19.51 1.70
C PRO A 552 -26.58 -20.02 0.28
N ALA A 553 -26.43 -21.33 0.10
CA ALA A 553 -26.76 -21.99 -1.14
C ALA A 553 -28.24 -21.75 -1.45
N ALA A 554 -28.57 -21.48 -2.72
CA ALA A 554 -29.92 -21.21 -3.16
C ALA A 554 -30.87 -22.36 -2.76
N GLN A 555 -32.04 -22.04 -2.22
CA GLN A 555 -33.01 -23.07 -1.84
C GLN A 555 -34.24 -23.00 -2.76
N GLY A 556 -34.52 -24.09 -3.48
CA GLY A 556 -35.69 -24.21 -4.36
C GLY A 556 -35.39 -23.88 -5.83
N SER A 557 -36.34 -23.22 -6.50
CA SER A 557 -36.34 -23.03 -7.97
C SER A 557 -35.79 -21.67 -8.43
N VAL A 558 -35.29 -20.84 -7.52
CA VAL A 558 -34.75 -19.50 -7.81
C VAL A 558 -33.47 -19.27 -7.02
N VAL A 559 -32.58 -18.41 -7.53
CA VAL A 559 -31.47 -17.85 -6.73
C VAL A 559 -31.90 -16.47 -6.27
N ARG A 560 -31.96 -16.27 -4.96
CA ARG A 560 -32.34 -14.99 -4.34
C ARG A 560 -31.13 -14.06 -4.23
N PRO A 561 -31.34 -12.74 -4.09
CA PRO A 561 -30.25 -11.82 -3.88
C PRO A 561 -29.46 -12.21 -2.63
N GLY A 562 -28.15 -12.29 -2.76
CA GLY A 562 -27.27 -12.73 -1.71
C GLY A 562 -27.10 -14.24 -1.61
N GLU A 563 -27.69 -15.08 -2.47
CA GLU A 563 -27.47 -16.53 -2.49
C GLU A 563 -26.40 -16.95 -3.49
N THR A 564 -25.82 -18.13 -3.26
CA THR A 564 -24.90 -18.79 -4.22
C THR A 564 -25.55 -20.00 -4.87
N LEU A 565 -25.21 -20.26 -6.13
CA LEU A 565 -25.41 -21.56 -6.74
C LEU A 565 -24.09 -22.33 -6.58
N GLY A 566 -24.09 -23.32 -5.69
CA GLY A 566 -22.94 -24.17 -5.42
C GLY A 566 -22.56 -25.04 -6.61
N ILE A 567 -21.36 -25.63 -6.56
CA ILE A 567 -20.89 -26.57 -7.57
C ILE A 567 -21.84 -27.77 -7.64
N ASP A 568 -22.25 -28.10 -8.86
CA ASP A 568 -23.23 -29.11 -9.26
C ASP A 568 -24.64 -28.91 -8.68
N GLN A 569 -24.87 -27.78 -8.03
CA GLN A 569 -26.18 -27.38 -7.58
C GLN A 569 -27.02 -26.91 -8.77
N ALA A 570 -28.29 -27.32 -8.76
CA ALA A 570 -29.23 -27.03 -9.83
C ALA A 570 -30.44 -26.26 -9.31
N ILE A 571 -30.92 -25.29 -10.10
CA ILE A 571 -32.30 -24.81 -10.02
C ILE A 571 -33.09 -25.28 -11.24
N HIS A 572 -34.40 -25.43 -11.10
CA HIS A 572 -35.26 -26.04 -12.11
C HIS A 572 -36.39 -25.10 -12.54
N SER A 573 -36.78 -25.17 -13.81
CA SER A 573 -38.02 -24.54 -14.27
C SER A 573 -39.24 -25.15 -13.55
N PRO A 574 -40.34 -24.40 -13.38
CA PRO A 574 -41.57 -24.91 -12.77
C PRO A 574 -42.09 -26.23 -13.37
N ASN A 575 -42.00 -26.39 -14.69
CA ASN A 575 -42.40 -27.62 -15.39
C ASN A 575 -41.38 -28.76 -15.31
N GLY A 576 -40.21 -28.54 -14.70
CA GLY A 576 -39.14 -29.52 -14.54
C GLY A 576 -38.44 -29.95 -15.84
N LEU A 577 -38.70 -29.26 -16.97
CA LEU A 577 -38.09 -29.55 -18.27
C LEU A 577 -36.74 -28.88 -18.47
N TYR A 578 -36.39 -27.89 -17.64
CA TYR A 578 -35.11 -27.20 -17.70
C TYR A 578 -34.42 -27.17 -16.34
N SER A 579 -33.09 -27.20 -16.36
CA SER A 579 -32.24 -27.17 -15.17
C SER A 579 -31.01 -26.31 -15.42
N LEU A 580 -30.82 -25.27 -14.62
CA LEU A 580 -29.62 -24.44 -14.65
C LEU A 580 -28.65 -24.96 -13.58
N VAL A 581 -27.42 -25.29 -13.98
CA VAL A 581 -26.42 -25.95 -13.14
C VAL A 581 -25.11 -25.17 -13.22
N PHE A 582 -24.51 -24.86 -12.07
CA PHE A 582 -23.13 -24.38 -12.02
C PHE A 582 -22.20 -25.57 -11.85
N GLN A 583 -21.41 -25.88 -12.87
CA GLN A 583 -20.63 -27.11 -12.93
C GLN A 583 -19.26 -26.97 -12.25
N GLY A 584 -18.67 -28.11 -11.88
CA GLY A 584 -17.31 -28.15 -11.27
C GLY A 584 -16.17 -27.66 -12.16
N ASP A 585 -16.41 -27.45 -13.45
CA ASP A 585 -15.48 -26.86 -14.43
C ASP A 585 -15.69 -25.34 -14.63
N GLY A 586 -16.45 -24.70 -13.74
CA GLY A 586 -16.64 -23.25 -13.72
C GLY A 586 -17.64 -22.74 -14.76
N ASN A 587 -18.35 -23.64 -15.46
CA ASN A 587 -19.35 -23.29 -16.46
C ASN A 587 -20.75 -23.24 -15.85
N LEU A 588 -21.55 -22.23 -16.21
CA LEU A 588 -22.97 -22.16 -15.85
C LEU A 588 -23.80 -22.59 -17.06
N VAL A 589 -24.48 -23.73 -16.93
CA VAL A 589 -25.11 -24.43 -18.07
C VAL A 589 -26.60 -24.66 -17.82
N LEU A 590 -27.41 -24.28 -18.81
CA LEU A 590 -28.82 -24.62 -18.87
C LEU A 590 -29.01 -25.92 -19.65
N TYR A 591 -29.59 -26.92 -19.00
CA TYR A 591 -29.94 -28.19 -19.61
C TYR A 591 -31.43 -28.29 -19.89
N LYS A 592 -31.78 -28.82 -21.07
CA LYS A 592 -33.11 -29.35 -21.38
C LYS A 592 -33.18 -30.82 -20.98
N ILE A 593 -34.12 -31.14 -20.11
CA ILE A 593 -34.36 -32.48 -19.59
C ILE A 593 -35.38 -33.18 -20.49
N THR A 594 -35.00 -34.31 -21.09
CA THR A 594 -35.90 -35.18 -21.85
C THR A 594 -36.04 -36.51 -21.13
N LYS A 595 -37.28 -36.83 -20.73
CA LYS A 595 -37.64 -38.12 -20.12
C LYS A 595 -38.15 -39.05 -21.22
N THR A 596 -37.41 -40.11 -21.49
CA THR A 596 -37.86 -41.16 -22.42
C THR A 596 -38.12 -42.43 -21.60
N THR A 597 -39.37 -42.84 -21.49
CA THR A 597 -39.73 -44.14 -20.90
C THR A 597 -39.39 -45.24 -21.89
N GLY A 598 -38.59 -46.22 -21.47
CA GLY A 598 -38.42 -47.45 -22.24
C GLY A 598 -39.77 -48.18 -22.42
N ARG A 599 -39.89 -49.03 -23.45
CA ARG A 599 -41.09 -49.87 -23.62
C ARG A 599 -41.06 -51.17 -22.82
N VAL A 600 -39.88 -51.61 -22.36
CA VAL A 600 -39.67 -52.88 -21.63
C VAL A 600 -38.60 -52.68 -20.55
N ALA A 601 -38.85 -53.16 -19.33
CA ALA A 601 -37.88 -53.10 -18.22
C ALA A 601 -36.66 -53.98 -18.48
N GLN A 602 -35.53 -53.64 -17.86
CA GLN A 602 -34.25 -54.33 -18.08
C GLN A 602 -34.35 -55.82 -17.72
N GLU A 603 -35.05 -56.13 -16.63
CA GLU A 603 -35.34 -57.47 -16.12
C GLU A 603 -36.21 -58.29 -17.06
N CYS A 604 -37.04 -57.63 -17.87
CA CYS A 604 -37.97 -58.26 -18.82
C CYS A 604 -37.38 -58.43 -20.22
N ARG A 605 -36.16 -57.91 -20.48
CA ARG A 605 -35.48 -58.03 -21.78
C ARG A 605 -35.23 -59.48 -22.24
N PRO A 606 -34.89 -60.44 -21.37
CA PRO A 606 -34.75 -61.85 -21.78
C PRO A 606 -36.06 -62.43 -22.33
N ILE A 607 -37.19 -62.11 -21.68
CA ILE A 607 -38.53 -62.57 -22.11
C ILE A 607 -38.88 -61.94 -23.46
N GLN A 608 -38.59 -60.64 -23.65
CA GLN A 608 -38.80 -59.96 -24.94
C GLN A 608 -37.94 -60.57 -26.06
N ALA A 609 -36.68 -60.92 -25.77
CA ALA A 609 -35.80 -61.56 -26.74
C ALA A 609 -36.33 -62.94 -27.17
N GLU A 610 -36.86 -63.70 -26.22
CA GLU A 610 -37.47 -65.01 -26.49
C GLU A 610 -38.76 -64.88 -27.31
N VAL A 611 -39.64 -63.93 -26.98
CA VAL A 611 -40.83 -63.61 -27.79
C VAL A 611 -40.43 -63.27 -29.23
N ASN A 612 -39.42 -62.42 -29.42
CA ASN A 612 -38.93 -62.05 -30.75
C ASN A 612 -38.37 -63.27 -31.51
N GLN A 613 -37.65 -64.15 -30.82
CA GLN A 613 -37.13 -65.38 -31.42
C GLN A 613 -38.26 -66.31 -31.87
N LEU A 614 -39.28 -66.51 -31.02
CA LEU A 614 -40.45 -67.33 -31.33
C LEU A 614 -41.25 -66.74 -32.51
N GLN A 615 -41.41 -65.41 -32.56
CA GLN A 615 -42.06 -64.73 -33.69
C GLN A 615 -41.29 -64.91 -35.00
N ASN A 616 -39.96 -64.87 -34.96
CA ASN A 616 -39.13 -65.17 -36.13
C ASN A 616 -39.27 -66.63 -36.58
N GLN A 617 -39.33 -67.58 -35.63
CA GLN A 617 -39.61 -68.99 -35.94
C GLN A 617 -41.00 -69.18 -36.55
N LEU A 618 -42.01 -68.47 -36.04
CA LEU A 618 -43.37 -68.47 -36.59
C LEU A 618 -43.38 -67.94 -38.02
N ALA A 619 -42.68 -66.84 -38.30
CA ALA A 619 -42.55 -66.30 -39.65
C ALA A 619 -41.86 -67.30 -40.60
N SER A 620 -40.82 -68.00 -40.13
CA SER A 620 -40.16 -69.05 -40.90
C SER A 620 -41.09 -70.23 -41.21
N LEU A 621 -41.85 -70.71 -40.23
CA LEU A 621 -42.83 -71.79 -40.45
C LEU A 621 -43.95 -71.37 -41.39
N GLN A 622 -44.44 -70.13 -41.29
CA GLN A 622 -45.43 -69.57 -42.21
C GLN A 622 -44.90 -69.50 -43.65
N ALA A 623 -43.62 -69.14 -43.83
CA ALA A 623 -42.98 -69.16 -45.13
C ALA A 623 -42.86 -70.59 -45.69
N GLN A 624 -42.50 -71.58 -44.85
CA GLN A 624 -42.43 -72.99 -45.27
C GLN A 624 -43.82 -73.55 -45.62
N LEU A 625 -44.87 -73.17 -44.89
CA LEU A 625 -46.25 -73.56 -45.18
C LEU A 625 -46.69 -73.13 -46.58
N ALA A 626 -46.21 -71.97 -47.05
CA ALA A 626 -46.55 -71.46 -48.38
C ALA A 626 -46.03 -72.36 -49.52
N THR A 627 -44.93 -73.08 -49.29
CA THR A 627 -44.24 -73.90 -50.31
C THR A 627 -44.35 -75.43 -50.10
N ALA A 628 -44.99 -75.89 -49.02
CA ALA A 628 -45.07 -77.30 -48.64
C ALA A 628 -46.12 -78.14 -49.41
N SER A 629 -45.93 -79.46 -49.48
CA SER A 629 -46.90 -80.39 -50.08
C SER A 629 -48.15 -80.60 -49.20
N PRO A 630 -49.29 -81.10 -49.74
CA PRO A 630 -50.53 -81.22 -48.96
C PRO A 630 -50.43 -82.06 -47.68
N ARG A 631 -49.57 -83.09 -47.65
CA ARG A 631 -49.35 -83.91 -46.43
C ARG A 631 -48.49 -83.19 -45.39
N GLU A 632 -47.53 -82.38 -45.82
CA GLU A 632 -46.66 -81.60 -44.93
C GLU A 632 -47.37 -80.37 -44.35
N LYS A 633 -48.29 -79.76 -45.11
CA LYS A 633 -49.07 -78.60 -44.65
C LYS A 633 -49.84 -78.86 -43.37
N ALA A 634 -50.43 -80.04 -43.21
CA ALA A 634 -51.18 -80.40 -42.00
C ALA A 634 -50.29 -80.36 -40.75
N VAL A 635 -49.08 -80.92 -40.86
CA VAL A 635 -48.09 -80.94 -39.76
C VAL A 635 -47.56 -79.54 -39.46
N ILE A 636 -47.23 -78.75 -40.49
CA ILE A 636 -46.74 -77.37 -40.30
C ILE A 636 -47.83 -76.47 -39.70
N MET A 637 -49.10 -76.65 -40.08
CA MET A 637 -50.21 -75.88 -39.48
C MET A 637 -50.39 -76.18 -37.99
N GLU A 638 -50.26 -77.45 -37.58
CA GLU A 638 -50.29 -77.84 -36.17
C GLU A 638 -49.14 -77.19 -35.39
N GLN A 639 -47.90 -77.24 -35.92
CA GLN A 639 -46.74 -76.57 -35.33
C GLN A 639 -46.91 -75.05 -35.22
N ILE A 640 -47.51 -74.40 -36.23
CA ILE A 640 -47.83 -72.97 -36.20
C ILE A 640 -48.84 -72.67 -35.09
N GLN A 641 -49.86 -73.52 -34.92
CA GLN A 641 -50.88 -73.32 -33.91
C GLN A 641 -50.31 -73.47 -32.49
N GLU A 642 -49.45 -74.47 -32.27
CA GLU A 642 -48.73 -74.65 -31.01
C GLU A 642 -47.79 -73.48 -30.72
N LEU A 643 -46.98 -73.07 -31.71
CA LEU A 643 -46.03 -71.97 -31.54
C LEU A 643 -46.72 -70.63 -31.26
N LYS A 644 -47.88 -70.38 -31.87
CA LYS A 644 -48.72 -69.20 -31.56
C LYS A 644 -49.20 -69.21 -30.11
N ALA A 645 -49.67 -70.36 -29.61
CA ALA A 645 -50.09 -70.48 -28.22
C ALA A 645 -48.93 -70.21 -27.24
N VAL A 646 -47.71 -70.67 -27.56
CA VAL A 646 -46.50 -70.38 -26.78
C VAL A 646 -46.15 -68.89 -26.83
N ILE A 647 -46.23 -68.26 -28.01
CA ILE A 647 -45.99 -66.81 -28.16
C ILE A 647 -46.98 -66.01 -27.31
N ASP A 648 -48.27 -66.33 -27.36
CA ASP A 648 -49.31 -65.62 -26.59
C ASP A 648 -49.06 -65.75 -25.08
N LEU A 649 -48.64 -66.93 -24.63
CA LEU A 649 -48.30 -67.16 -23.22
C LEU A 649 -47.08 -66.35 -22.78
N ARG A 650 -46.01 -66.34 -23.59
CA ARG A 650 -44.80 -65.53 -23.32
C ARG A 650 -45.04 -64.02 -23.44
N GLN A 651 -45.97 -63.61 -24.29
CA GLN A 651 -46.42 -62.22 -24.39
C GLN A 651 -47.20 -61.81 -23.13
N GLY A 652 -47.99 -62.73 -22.57
CA GLY A 652 -48.62 -62.60 -21.25
C GLY A 652 -47.58 -62.44 -20.13
N ASP A 653 -46.56 -63.31 -20.10
CA ASP A 653 -45.44 -63.23 -19.15
C ASP A 653 -44.70 -61.90 -19.24
N LEU A 654 -44.43 -61.42 -20.47
CA LEU A 654 -43.77 -60.12 -20.69
C LEU A 654 -44.62 -58.96 -20.18
N THR A 655 -45.94 -59.04 -20.36
CA THR A 655 -46.87 -58.02 -19.87
C THR A 655 -46.93 -58.01 -18.34
N ALA A 656 -47.01 -59.19 -17.72
CA ALA A 656 -46.95 -59.34 -16.27
C ALA A 656 -45.59 -58.90 -15.68
N CYS A 657 -44.50 -59.19 -16.39
CA CYS A 657 -43.16 -58.75 -16.03
C CYS A 657 -43.05 -57.23 -16.04
N ASN A 658 -43.50 -56.55 -17.11
CA ASN A 658 -43.48 -55.08 -17.19
C ASN A 658 -44.45 -54.40 -16.19
N ALA A 659 -45.49 -55.10 -15.75
CA ALA A 659 -46.35 -54.63 -14.66
C ALA A 659 -45.66 -54.73 -13.29
N THR A 660 -44.75 -55.70 -13.13
CA THR A 660 -43.98 -55.93 -11.89
C THR A 660 -42.72 -55.08 -11.84
N TYR A 661 -42.04 -54.90 -12.98
CA TYR A 661 -40.85 -54.08 -13.18
C TYR A 661 -41.17 -52.99 -14.20
N PRO A 662 -41.44 -51.75 -13.79
CA PRO A 662 -41.73 -50.68 -14.72
C PRO A 662 -40.47 -50.31 -15.53
N PRO A 663 -40.59 -49.99 -16.82
CA PRO A 663 -39.43 -49.64 -17.63
C PRO A 663 -38.74 -48.37 -17.12
N GLU A 664 -37.41 -48.38 -17.16
CA GLU A 664 -36.60 -47.23 -16.72
C GLU A 664 -36.97 -45.96 -17.49
N VAL A 665 -37.10 -44.86 -16.74
CA VAL A 665 -37.18 -43.51 -17.29
C VAL A 665 -35.77 -43.04 -17.57
N LEU A 666 -35.35 -43.08 -18.84
CA LEU A 666 -34.08 -42.50 -19.24
C LEU A 666 -34.21 -40.97 -19.21
N ILE A 667 -33.51 -40.32 -18.28
CA ILE A 667 -33.40 -38.86 -18.21
C ILE A 667 -32.16 -38.44 -18.98
N THR A 668 -32.35 -37.81 -20.13
CA THR A 668 -31.25 -37.21 -20.90
C THR A 668 -31.22 -35.70 -20.68
N ARG A 669 -30.01 -35.13 -20.48
CA ARG A 669 -29.78 -33.70 -20.32
C ARG A 669 -29.03 -33.19 -21.55
N ASN A 670 -29.66 -32.34 -22.34
CA ASN A 670 -29.03 -31.70 -23.50
C ASN A 670 -28.76 -30.24 -23.16
N ALA A 671 -27.52 -29.78 -23.32
CA ALA A 671 -27.17 -28.38 -23.06
C ALA A 671 -27.91 -27.47 -24.05
N ALA A 672 -28.72 -26.56 -23.53
CA ALA A 672 -29.48 -25.56 -24.28
C ALA A 672 -28.73 -24.22 -24.36
N TRP A 673 -27.91 -23.90 -23.35
CA TRP A 673 -27.07 -22.71 -23.28
C TRP A 673 -25.96 -22.88 -22.23
N ALA A 674 -24.85 -22.16 -22.39
CA ALA A 674 -23.77 -22.10 -21.41
C ALA A 674 -23.10 -20.72 -21.43
N THR A 675 -22.50 -20.31 -20.30
CA THR A 675 -21.67 -19.09 -20.24
C THR A 675 -20.38 -19.21 -21.04
N GLY A 676 -19.91 -20.43 -21.30
CA GLY A 676 -18.65 -20.66 -22.02
C GLY A 676 -17.42 -20.32 -21.18
N THR A 677 -17.59 -20.24 -19.87
CA THR A 677 -16.49 -20.05 -18.91
C THR A 677 -15.83 -21.42 -18.67
N THR A 678 -14.53 -21.53 -18.95
CA THR A 678 -13.75 -22.77 -18.73
C THR A 678 -12.51 -22.45 -17.88
N ALA A 679 -12.64 -22.59 -16.58
CA ALA A 679 -11.60 -22.42 -15.55
C ALA A 679 -11.99 -23.26 -14.32
N THR A 680 -11.10 -23.50 -13.34
CA THR A 680 -11.53 -24.22 -12.12
C THR A 680 -12.63 -23.45 -11.38
N ALA A 681 -13.69 -24.15 -10.96
CA ALA A 681 -14.89 -23.53 -10.40
C ALA A 681 -14.65 -22.83 -9.06
N GLY A 682 -15.01 -21.55 -8.96
CA GLY A 682 -15.00 -20.78 -7.71
C GLY A 682 -16.38 -20.64 -7.08
N ALA A 683 -17.20 -19.73 -7.63
CA ALA A 683 -18.55 -19.48 -7.12
C ALA A 683 -19.47 -18.86 -8.19
N CYS A 684 -20.76 -19.20 -8.16
CA CYS A 684 -21.80 -18.50 -8.90
C CYS A 684 -22.69 -17.74 -7.91
N TYR A 685 -22.72 -16.41 -7.97
CA TYR A 685 -23.31 -15.55 -6.94
C TYR A 685 -24.24 -14.50 -7.54
N LEU A 686 -25.46 -14.39 -7.01
CA LEU A 686 -26.37 -13.29 -7.33
C LEU A 686 -26.24 -12.22 -6.23
N ASP A 687 -25.75 -11.03 -6.58
CA ASP A 687 -25.61 -9.95 -5.61
C ASP A 687 -26.95 -9.31 -5.23
N HIS A 688 -26.92 -8.45 -4.21
CA HIS A 688 -28.12 -7.75 -3.75
C HIS A 688 -28.62 -6.69 -4.73
N ASP A 689 -27.78 -6.29 -5.69
CA ASP A 689 -28.08 -5.34 -6.75
C ASP A 689 -28.58 -6.04 -8.04
N GLY A 690 -28.82 -7.35 -8.01
CA GLY A 690 -29.42 -8.09 -9.10
C GLY A 690 -28.46 -8.45 -10.25
N ASN A 691 -27.15 -8.45 -10.01
CA ASN A 691 -26.14 -8.93 -10.95
C ASN A 691 -25.68 -10.34 -10.56
N LEU A 692 -25.71 -11.25 -11.54
CA LEU A 692 -25.12 -12.58 -11.43
C LEU A 692 -23.63 -12.53 -11.81
N TYR A 693 -22.78 -13.13 -11.00
CA TYR A 693 -21.32 -13.26 -11.20
C TYR A 693 -20.90 -14.72 -11.17
N ILE A 694 -19.89 -15.04 -11.97
CA ILE A 694 -19.14 -16.30 -11.91
C ILE A 694 -17.69 -15.98 -11.57
N PHE A 695 -17.18 -16.67 -10.54
CA PHE A 695 -15.81 -16.61 -10.08
C PHE A 695 -15.08 -17.92 -10.38
N ASP A 696 -13.80 -17.83 -10.73
CA ASP A 696 -12.89 -18.99 -10.74
C ASP A 696 -12.36 -19.34 -9.33
N GLU A 697 -11.63 -20.45 -9.21
CA GLU A 697 -11.00 -20.90 -7.96
C GLU A 697 -9.99 -19.88 -7.40
N GLY A 698 -9.39 -19.08 -8.28
CA GLY A 698 -8.53 -17.93 -7.95
C GLY A 698 -9.31 -16.69 -7.47
N LYS A 699 -10.65 -16.79 -7.39
CA LYS A 699 -11.60 -15.76 -6.98
C LYS A 699 -11.67 -14.56 -7.91
N GLN A 700 -11.30 -14.73 -9.18
CA GLN A 700 -11.44 -13.72 -10.24
C GLN A 700 -12.80 -13.84 -10.91
N ILE A 701 -13.40 -12.71 -11.28
CA ILE A 701 -14.65 -12.68 -12.04
C ILE A 701 -14.35 -13.10 -13.48
N VAL A 702 -14.94 -14.22 -13.91
CA VAL A 702 -14.80 -14.72 -15.29
C VAL A 702 -16.02 -14.37 -16.15
N TRP A 703 -17.16 -14.07 -15.54
CA TRP A 703 -18.38 -13.67 -16.25
C TRP A 703 -19.36 -12.95 -15.32
N PHE A 704 -20.13 -11.99 -15.85
CA PHE A 704 -21.23 -11.35 -15.12
C PHE A 704 -22.26 -10.68 -16.06
N THR A 705 -23.48 -10.46 -15.55
CA THR A 705 -24.64 -9.94 -16.33
C THR A 705 -24.61 -8.44 -16.64
N ASN A 706 -23.92 -7.64 -15.82
CA ASN A 706 -23.66 -6.20 -15.99
C ASN A 706 -24.87 -5.33 -16.37
N LYS A 707 -25.91 -5.25 -15.52
CA LYS A 707 -27.14 -4.46 -15.80
C LYS A 707 -27.40 -3.30 -14.85
N GLY A 708 -26.35 -2.84 -14.16
CA GLY A 708 -26.46 -1.77 -13.17
C GLY A 708 -27.24 -2.21 -11.93
N ARG A 709 -27.75 -1.24 -11.17
CA ARG A 709 -28.34 -1.48 -9.84
C ARG A 709 -29.83 -1.83 -9.93
N ASN A 710 -30.19 -3.07 -9.61
CA ASN A 710 -31.54 -3.61 -9.62
C ASN A 710 -31.81 -4.40 -8.32
N PRO A 711 -32.02 -3.69 -7.20
CA PRO A 711 -31.98 -4.32 -5.90
C PRO A 711 -33.11 -5.32 -5.70
N ASN A 712 -32.85 -6.34 -4.88
CA ASN A 712 -33.79 -7.41 -4.55
C ASN A 712 -34.26 -8.25 -5.75
N SER A 713 -33.50 -8.24 -6.85
CA SER A 713 -33.82 -9.08 -8.01
C SER A 713 -33.42 -10.55 -7.78
N HIS A 714 -34.18 -11.48 -8.36
CA HIS A 714 -33.92 -12.92 -8.25
C HIS A 714 -33.74 -13.56 -9.63
N LEU A 715 -32.92 -14.60 -9.70
CA LEU A 715 -32.69 -15.40 -10.90
C LEU A 715 -33.68 -16.57 -10.94
N ALA A 716 -34.34 -16.76 -12.08
CA ALA A 716 -35.26 -17.87 -12.31
C ALA A 716 -35.06 -18.49 -13.70
N VAL A 717 -35.45 -19.76 -13.83
CA VAL A 717 -35.53 -20.47 -15.12
C VAL A 717 -37.00 -20.58 -15.51
N GLN A 718 -37.35 -20.12 -16.71
CA GLN A 718 -38.70 -20.19 -17.25
C GLN A 718 -38.98 -21.55 -17.91
N ASP A 719 -40.26 -21.88 -18.04
CA ASP A 719 -40.75 -23.11 -18.66
C ASP A 719 -40.44 -23.24 -20.16
N ASP A 720 -40.07 -22.15 -20.81
CA ASP A 720 -39.69 -22.07 -22.21
C ASP A 720 -38.15 -22.18 -22.41
N GLY A 721 -37.39 -22.41 -21.33
CA GLY A 721 -35.94 -22.51 -21.37
C GLY A 721 -35.22 -21.16 -21.44
N ASN A 722 -35.81 -20.09 -20.91
CA ASN A 722 -35.14 -18.81 -20.72
C ASN A 722 -34.61 -18.67 -19.29
N ILE A 723 -33.44 -18.03 -19.12
CA ILE A 723 -32.91 -17.63 -17.80
C ILE A 723 -33.19 -16.15 -17.64
N VAL A 724 -33.84 -15.77 -16.55
CA VAL A 724 -34.29 -14.39 -16.35
C VAL A 724 -33.98 -13.91 -14.94
N ILE A 725 -33.53 -12.66 -14.85
CA ILE A 725 -33.44 -11.93 -13.59
C ILE A 725 -34.64 -10.98 -13.50
N TYR A 726 -35.46 -11.19 -12.47
CA TYR A 726 -36.68 -10.41 -12.22
C TYR A 726 -36.49 -9.46 -11.04
N ARG A 727 -36.97 -8.23 -11.19
CA ARG A 727 -37.22 -7.34 -10.06
C ARG A 727 -38.38 -7.86 -9.19
N PRO A 728 -38.54 -7.37 -7.96
CA PRO A 728 -39.68 -7.72 -7.11
C PRO A 728 -41.06 -7.43 -7.73
N ASP A 729 -41.14 -6.47 -8.64
CA ASP A 729 -42.38 -6.10 -9.36
C ASP A 729 -42.66 -6.99 -10.59
N GLY A 730 -41.81 -7.98 -10.87
CA GLY A 730 -41.93 -8.89 -12.00
C GLY A 730 -41.37 -8.35 -13.32
N SER A 731 -40.80 -7.14 -13.34
CA SER A 731 -40.12 -6.62 -14.53
C SER A 731 -38.77 -7.31 -14.76
N VAL A 732 -38.43 -7.49 -16.04
CA VAL A 732 -37.18 -8.15 -16.45
C VAL A 732 -36.01 -7.18 -16.36
N VAL A 733 -34.93 -7.62 -15.73
CA VAL A 733 -33.63 -6.92 -15.66
C VAL A 733 -32.68 -7.44 -16.71
N TRP A 734 -32.65 -8.76 -16.85
CA TRP A 734 -31.75 -9.48 -17.75
C TRP A 734 -32.44 -10.77 -18.21
N SER A 735 -32.23 -11.12 -19.48
CA SER A 735 -32.76 -12.34 -20.10
C SER A 735 -31.67 -12.95 -20.97
N MET A 736 -31.56 -14.28 -20.96
CA MET A 736 -30.62 -15.01 -21.82
C MET A 736 -30.96 -14.85 -23.30
N LYS A 737 -32.25 -14.70 -23.64
CA LYS A 737 -32.76 -14.64 -25.02
C LYS A 737 -32.78 -13.22 -25.62
N GLY A 738 -32.31 -12.20 -24.90
CA GLY A 738 -32.37 -10.79 -25.30
C GLY A 738 -33.17 -9.95 -24.33
#